data_AF-A0A1G3Q3K8-F1
#
_entry.id   AF-A0A1G3Q3K8-F1
#
_cell.length_a   1.000
_cell.length_b   1.000
_cell.length_c   1.000
_cell.angle_alpha   90.00
_cell.angle_beta   90.00
_cell.angle_gamma   90.00
#
_symmetry.space_group_name_H-M   'P 1'
#
loop_
_entity.id
_entity.type
_entity.pdbx_description
1 polymer ?
#
loop_
_entity_poly.entity_id
_entity_poly.type
_entity_poly.pdbx_seq_one_letter_code
_entity_poly.pdbx_strand_id
1 'polypeptide(L)'
;MKEKYRIFIAYGKHNPAYGFNIAWLLHDPLLVQDIMPDITFSSTQTTDEGVNGILSEECLERYDLVIIPHMEDNRLTVSDEEKLVKFLYAGGKVFADCPELITGEPAGKLLSAGGIQNEGWYNNPPVYSAVTKHPAAKISGLSPGETAFFHTLPGKAIKLITDNADILTELNEGTLPDIVISKKIKLCVTASPCDDIIPCYYWLRHPRCMEYRARQNYLIINALRRISGLDFIFQPANQSQMEWSEKFYAYACGKYFLHSSGNSEMINLTVESDKMIYSAAASLKKGYFPEASFAFGNAVRLLSECSIKYGCTRNFIFRGWHASLLYDEYRDGNLVGYAECADTDWLFHWMEEQLSLARRSDSPRVNDICPSTWEILNKYYPERVAKFANAHAEGIIEAAGGHYTQAYMQIIPEECNIRQITYGRNALGEVLGVFPVVWLCADDHFNFHPQMPQILKDFGYRYAVLRGHAHTFDSASDEWLHIGPGIFPRMQERKIWWRGLDRTEIETVTAPSQKVNFAKWWKAEPLEAAENKDMLFGQSIDATHDEPAEREHTLLSGTFPVAGKFTTCENYFIHTPAPQCSRFLGVDDLWGIFPQKWTGLGWLNAGFARNRIMERLLLYAERFHAIAVLYGLQSREEELSDAWKNLLLTQDHLSFGPSKHIAGETGWQSTAGYYTKIIPNWPGADLPVSCPGIAEKTAELSARTAEDILDFSLEFLTACIDNPLPDSYRCGQSMLIVFNPLMHSRKDAVIAEVRENGIQSVTFDGKIFCPAQLITADEQKNQLLFIADVPSFGYSASFVSGRKASVNAGLLRTDQLPMRMENEHFIIEIDGKQGGITRLVEKSGNLELLNPGAHLLGELVSTDSPVSSSRGPAELRVLETGPIRTAVEIISGTFACSSKMTVYLYAGIPRIDLDIELDYGKEASFGFRQGPKITPEKTGLFAVFPFLSAEEIFLHQPFGFYPVQRSPNVTLDILTLVYNTHQVLISQSGSPLFWHENGTIWFGLAQGQPPMSGKHKFSWAITVKNGNLNTSDSLRFAQEINNPLAATYKNTTGGNWQMCRSFIRSSTNQTLLTAFYQSGCNFILRFFEADGKFCREKLISDLPVSDWQEISLDGKKKKETKNIMQIEPWKIKTLCGQIKQ
;
A
#
# COMPACT_ATOMS: atom_id res chain seq x y z
N MET A 1 31.91 15.76 48.22
CA MET A 1 30.87 15.68 47.18
C MET A 1 30.06 16.97 47.30
N LYS A 2 29.85 17.71 46.20
CA LYS A 2 28.87 18.81 46.24
C LYS A 2 27.51 18.21 46.61
N GLU A 3 26.70 18.90 47.40
CA GLU A 3 25.30 18.52 47.57
C GLU A 3 24.64 18.49 46.19
N LYS A 4 23.83 17.46 45.91
CA LYS A 4 23.14 17.37 44.63
C LYS A 4 22.10 18.48 44.53
N TYR A 5 21.93 19.04 43.35
CA TYR A 5 20.95 20.09 43.10
C TYR A 5 19.58 19.48 42.85
N ARG A 6 18.64 19.65 43.79
CA ARG A 6 17.36 18.93 43.80
C ARG A 6 16.37 19.64 42.88
N ILE A 7 15.87 18.93 41.88
CA ILE A 7 14.97 19.48 40.86
C ILE A 7 13.65 18.71 40.92
N PHE A 8 12.55 19.46 41.01
CA PHE A 8 11.20 18.92 40.93
C PHE A 8 10.57 19.26 39.60
N ILE A 9 10.11 18.24 38.88
CA ILE A 9 9.33 18.42 37.64
C ILE A 9 7.88 18.07 37.96
N ALA A 10 7.01 19.09 37.93
CA ALA A 10 5.60 18.94 38.22
C ALA A 10 4.82 18.62 36.94
N TYR A 11 4.19 17.46 36.88
CA TYR A 11 3.39 17.06 35.70
C TYR A 11 2.10 16.33 36.13
N GLY A 12 1.13 16.32 35.22
CA GLY A 12 -0.22 15.78 35.40
C GLY A 12 -0.32 14.26 35.28
N LYS A 13 -1.45 13.81 34.70
CA LYS A 13 -1.86 12.40 34.60
C LYS A 13 -1.00 11.61 33.60
N HIS A 14 -0.41 12.28 32.61
CA HIS A 14 0.42 11.64 31.58
C HIS A 14 1.88 11.47 32.04
N ASN A 15 2.47 10.29 31.80
CA ASN A 15 3.78 9.94 32.36
C ASN A 15 4.94 10.73 31.73
N PRO A 16 5.95 11.12 32.52
CA PRO A 16 6.94 12.11 32.14
C PRO A 16 8.00 11.61 31.16
N ALA A 17 8.10 10.30 30.97
CA ALA A 17 9.00 9.69 30.00
C ALA A 17 8.60 10.02 28.55
N TYR A 18 7.40 10.53 28.30
CA TYR A 18 6.87 10.71 26.96
C TYR A 18 7.24 12.02 26.28
N GLY A 19 7.77 13.03 26.99
CA GLY A 19 7.67 14.37 26.44
C GLY A 19 8.51 15.53 26.91
N PHE A 20 9.24 15.41 28.02
CA PHE A 20 9.86 16.59 28.60
C PHE A 20 11.27 16.77 28.07
N ASN A 21 11.40 17.51 26.95
CA ASN A 21 12.71 17.91 26.43
C ASN A 21 13.54 18.63 27.51
N ILE A 22 12.90 19.50 28.30
CA ILE A 22 13.58 20.21 29.39
C ILE A 22 14.18 19.23 30.40
N ALA A 23 13.49 18.13 30.73
CA ALA A 23 14.00 17.14 31.69
C ALA A 23 15.29 16.46 31.17
N TRP A 24 15.39 16.24 29.86
CA TRP A 24 16.57 15.64 29.23
C TRP A 24 17.74 16.62 29.16
N LEU A 25 17.46 17.92 28.92
CA LEU A 25 18.47 18.99 28.93
C LEU A 25 19.15 19.17 30.29
N LEU A 26 18.54 18.69 31.38
CA LEU A 26 19.18 18.72 32.70
C LEU A 26 20.46 17.86 32.75
N HIS A 27 20.56 16.85 31.90
CA HIS A 27 21.75 15.99 31.80
C HIS A 27 22.82 16.57 30.87
N ASP A 28 22.57 17.69 30.19
CA ASP A 28 23.52 18.27 29.25
C ASP A 28 24.87 18.59 29.92
N PRO A 29 26.03 18.30 29.29
CA PRO A 29 27.35 18.56 29.86
C PRO A 29 27.57 20.03 30.24
N LEU A 30 26.91 20.97 29.55
CA LEU A 30 26.97 22.40 29.85
C LEU A 30 26.24 22.76 31.15
N LEU A 31 25.37 21.91 31.68
CA LEU A 31 24.66 22.14 32.94
C LEU A 31 25.11 21.18 34.04
N VAL A 32 25.17 19.88 33.73
CA VAL A 32 25.36 18.79 34.70
C VAL A 32 26.70 18.88 35.45
N GLN A 33 27.73 19.44 34.80
CA GLN A 33 29.06 19.64 35.39
C GLN A 33 29.07 20.59 36.60
N ASP A 34 28.12 21.54 36.65
CA ASP A 34 28.12 22.62 37.63
C ASP A 34 27.15 22.35 38.78
N ILE A 35 25.97 21.78 38.47
CA ILE A 35 24.88 21.58 39.43
C ILE A 35 24.68 20.13 39.91
N MET A 36 25.08 19.10 39.15
CA MET A 36 24.82 17.68 39.51
C MET A 36 23.34 17.41 39.89
N PRO A 37 22.42 17.44 38.92
CA PRO A 37 20.98 17.44 39.16
C PRO A 37 20.47 16.13 39.76
N ASP A 38 19.65 16.21 40.79
CA ASP A 38 18.83 15.13 41.36
C ASP A 38 17.37 15.37 41.01
N ILE A 39 16.86 14.63 40.03
CA ILE A 39 15.57 14.95 39.41
C ILE A 39 14.50 14.03 40.00
N THR A 40 13.48 14.63 40.60
CA THR A 40 12.28 13.92 41.06
C THR A 40 11.09 14.23 40.16
N PHE A 41 10.39 13.17 39.79
CA PHE A 41 9.13 13.18 39.05
C PHE A 41 8.00 12.83 40.01
N SER A 42 6.89 13.57 39.98
CA SER A 42 5.67 13.23 40.72
C SER A 42 4.42 13.51 39.88
N SER A 43 3.52 12.53 39.83
CA SER A 43 2.21 12.59 39.14
C SER A 43 1.05 12.53 40.12
N THR A 44 -0.09 13.12 39.77
CA THR A 44 -1.38 12.82 40.40
C THR A 44 -1.95 11.52 39.81
N GLN A 45 -2.07 10.44 40.60
CA GLN A 45 -2.61 9.17 40.08
C GLN A 45 -4.14 9.16 39.87
N THR A 46 -4.88 10.23 40.22
CA THR A 46 -6.33 10.10 40.46
C THR A 46 -7.27 11.22 40.02
N THR A 47 -6.85 12.38 39.49
CA THR A 47 -7.82 13.46 39.17
C THR A 47 -7.51 14.24 37.88
N ASP A 48 -8.56 14.64 37.16
CA ASP A 48 -8.51 15.51 35.96
C ASP A 48 -8.27 17.00 36.33
N GLU A 49 -7.67 17.27 37.50
CA GLU A 49 -7.52 18.62 38.09
C GLU A 49 -6.12 19.23 37.90
N GLY A 50 -5.32 18.76 36.93
CA GLY A 50 -4.00 19.31 36.66
C GLY A 50 -2.91 18.89 37.65
N VAL A 51 -1.89 19.75 37.87
CA VAL A 51 -0.85 19.56 38.92
C VAL A 51 -1.37 19.83 40.35
N ASN A 52 -2.68 19.89 40.54
CA ASN A 52 -3.32 20.15 41.82
C ASN A 52 -2.95 19.06 42.85
N GLY A 53 -2.46 19.48 44.02
CA GLY A 53 -2.13 18.59 45.13
C GLY A 53 -0.68 18.09 45.20
N ILE A 54 0.14 18.24 44.15
CA ILE A 54 1.58 17.87 44.18
C ILE A 54 2.51 19.03 44.58
N LEU A 55 2.10 20.27 44.36
CA LEU A 55 2.85 21.49 44.71
C LEU A 55 2.50 21.97 46.13
N SER A 56 2.66 21.13 47.16
CA SER A 56 2.51 21.57 48.56
C SER A 56 3.71 22.40 49.02
N GLU A 57 3.54 23.27 50.02
CA GLU A 57 4.67 24.05 50.58
C GLU A 57 5.77 23.13 51.11
N GLU A 58 5.40 22.04 51.80
CA GLU A 58 6.34 21.00 52.26
C GLU A 58 7.09 20.31 51.11
N CYS A 59 6.44 20.13 49.96
CA CYS A 59 7.08 19.58 48.77
C CYS A 59 8.11 20.58 48.22
N LEU A 60 7.70 21.83 48.01
CA LEU A 60 8.54 22.87 47.42
C LEU A 60 9.81 23.15 48.24
N GLU A 61 9.74 23.12 49.57
CA GLU A 61 10.89 23.32 50.46
C GLU A 61 12.00 22.26 50.30
N ARG A 62 11.69 21.11 49.70
CA ARG A 62 12.66 20.02 49.48
C ARG A 62 13.50 20.21 48.22
N TYR A 63 13.19 21.19 47.37
CA TYR A 63 13.80 21.35 46.05
C TYR A 63 14.40 22.73 45.82
N ASP A 64 15.44 22.77 44.98
CA ASP A 64 16.17 23.99 44.63
C ASP A 64 15.59 24.68 43.39
N LEU A 65 14.99 23.88 42.48
CA LEU A 65 14.38 24.30 41.22
C LEU A 65 13.10 23.51 40.96
N VAL A 66 12.05 24.20 40.52
CA VAL A 66 10.77 23.62 40.07
C VAL A 66 10.58 23.92 38.59
N ILE A 67 10.24 22.90 37.80
CA ILE A 67 9.95 23.00 36.38
C ILE A 67 8.47 22.65 36.16
N ILE A 68 7.77 23.53 35.44
CA ILE A 68 6.36 23.39 35.07
C ILE A 68 6.29 23.38 33.54
N PRO A 69 6.25 22.20 32.91
CA PRO A 69 6.18 22.07 31.46
C PRO A 69 4.75 22.31 30.94
N HIS A 70 4.60 22.77 29.70
CA HIS A 70 3.28 23.02 29.10
C HIS A 70 2.64 21.72 28.61
N MET A 71 1.46 21.35 29.14
CA MET A 71 0.57 20.28 28.64
C MET A 71 -0.89 20.60 29.05
N GLU A 72 -1.89 20.05 28.34
CA GLU A 72 -3.31 20.25 28.68
C GLU A 72 -3.65 19.86 30.14
N ASP A 73 -2.94 18.86 30.70
CA ASP A 73 -3.09 18.36 32.07
C ASP A 73 -2.08 18.93 33.08
N ASN A 74 -1.26 19.92 32.70
CA ASN A 74 -0.29 20.58 33.60
C ASN A 74 -0.77 21.94 34.14
N ARG A 75 -2.08 22.22 34.04
CA ARG A 75 -2.66 23.50 34.45
C ARG A 75 -2.54 23.74 35.96
N LEU A 76 -2.26 24.99 36.32
CA LEU A 76 -2.08 25.44 37.70
C LEU A 76 -3.41 25.85 38.34
N THR A 77 -3.59 25.59 39.63
CA THR A 77 -4.63 26.30 40.39
C THR A 77 -4.13 27.69 40.80
N VAL A 78 -5.06 28.59 41.16
CA VAL A 78 -4.71 29.88 41.79
C VAL A 78 -3.89 29.67 43.08
N SER A 79 -4.16 28.57 43.82
CA SER A 79 -3.42 28.23 45.02
C SER A 79 -1.99 27.80 44.72
N ASP A 80 -1.77 27.04 43.65
CA ASP A 80 -0.42 26.61 43.24
C ASP A 80 0.43 27.79 42.81
N GLU A 81 -0.18 28.75 42.11
CA GLU A 81 0.46 30.01 41.74
C GLU A 81 0.97 30.78 42.97
N GLU A 82 0.15 30.89 44.01
CA GLU A 82 0.53 31.56 45.26
C GLU A 82 1.68 30.86 45.99
N LYS A 83 1.67 29.52 46.01
CA LYS A 83 2.75 28.73 46.62
C LYS A 83 4.06 28.87 45.85
N LEU A 84 4.03 28.85 44.53
CA LEU A 84 5.20 29.07 43.68
C LEU A 84 5.79 30.47 43.87
N VAL A 85 4.93 31.48 44.00
CA VAL A 85 5.36 32.85 44.31
C VAL A 85 6.05 32.93 45.68
N LYS A 86 5.49 32.30 46.72
CA LYS A 86 6.14 32.20 48.03
C LYS A 86 7.50 31.50 47.94
N PHE A 87 7.56 30.38 47.23
CA PHE A 87 8.80 29.62 47.01
C PHE A 87 9.88 30.46 46.32
N LEU A 88 9.52 31.22 45.28
CA LEU A 88 10.43 32.15 44.60
C LEU A 88 10.97 33.24 45.53
N TYR A 89 10.13 33.81 46.40
CA TYR A 89 10.58 34.81 47.38
C TYR A 89 11.46 34.21 48.49
N ALA A 90 11.31 32.92 48.78
CA ALA A 90 12.18 32.19 49.70
C ALA A 90 13.55 31.81 49.08
N GLY A 91 13.83 32.21 47.83
CA GLY A 91 15.07 31.88 47.11
C GLY A 91 14.97 30.61 46.25
N GLY A 92 13.78 30.01 46.18
CA GLY A 92 13.45 28.97 45.21
C GLY A 92 13.50 29.49 43.77
N LYS A 93 13.48 28.57 42.82
CA LYS A 93 13.69 28.87 41.40
C LYS A 93 12.62 28.16 40.58
N VAL A 94 12.08 28.84 39.57
CA VAL A 94 11.00 28.30 38.75
C VAL A 94 11.31 28.48 37.27
N PHE A 95 11.16 27.42 36.51
CA PHE A 95 11.02 27.47 35.06
C PHE A 95 9.56 27.09 34.73
N ALA A 96 8.84 27.99 34.06
CA ALA A 96 7.45 27.76 33.68
C ALA A 96 7.29 27.89 32.17
N ASP A 97 6.96 26.78 31.51
CA ASP A 97 6.68 26.73 30.08
C ASP A 97 5.21 27.09 29.82
N CYS A 98 4.96 28.20 29.12
CA CYS A 98 3.62 28.72 28.79
C CYS A 98 2.55 28.44 29.89
N PRO A 99 2.73 28.97 31.12
CA PRO A 99 1.94 28.56 32.27
C PRO A 99 0.46 29.00 32.20
N GLU A 100 -0.44 28.02 32.28
CA GLU A 100 -1.89 28.18 32.18
C GLU A 100 -2.58 27.76 33.50
N LEU A 101 -3.61 28.51 33.91
CA LEU A 101 -4.48 28.15 35.03
C LEU A 101 -5.55 27.15 34.59
N ILE A 102 -6.12 26.38 35.52
CA ILE A 102 -7.23 25.45 35.23
C ILE A 102 -8.41 26.14 34.53
N THR A 103 -8.60 27.44 34.78
CA THR A 103 -9.63 28.28 34.14
C THR A 103 -9.37 28.58 32.66
N GLY A 104 -8.20 28.25 32.13
CA GLY A 104 -7.78 28.57 30.76
C GLY A 104 -7.13 29.94 30.59
N GLU A 105 -6.89 30.66 31.69
CA GLU A 105 -6.24 31.98 31.70
C GLU A 105 -4.71 31.83 31.94
N PRO A 106 -3.85 32.70 31.41
CA PRO A 106 -2.42 32.62 31.71
C PRO A 106 -2.11 33.00 33.17
N ALA A 107 -1.07 32.40 33.76
CA ALA A 107 -0.73 32.54 35.19
C ALA A 107 -0.22 33.96 35.58
N GLY A 108 -1.15 34.87 35.94
CA GLY A 108 -0.87 36.29 36.19
C GLY A 108 -0.08 36.65 37.46
N LYS A 109 -0.33 36.04 38.63
CA LYS A 109 0.41 36.32 39.87
C LYS A 109 1.86 35.83 39.80
N LEU A 110 2.10 34.68 39.18
CA LEU A 110 3.45 34.12 38.98
C LEU A 110 4.30 35.06 38.11
N LEU A 111 3.73 35.49 36.97
CA LEU A 111 4.36 36.46 36.07
C LEU A 111 4.64 37.80 36.78
N SER A 112 3.66 38.31 37.52
CA SER A 112 3.78 39.58 38.24
C SER A 112 4.88 39.55 39.31
N ALA A 113 5.08 38.43 40.01
CA ALA A 113 6.18 38.27 40.96
C ALA A 113 7.55 38.46 40.28
N GLY A 114 7.67 37.98 39.04
CA GLY A 114 8.81 38.15 38.14
C GLY A 114 9.06 39.57 37.63
N GLY A 115 8.13 40.51 37.83
CA GLY A 115 8.18 41.80 37.13
C GLY A 115 7.86 41.68 35.63
N ILE A 116 7.05 40.67 35.27
CA ILE A 116 6.57 40.43 33.91
C ILE A 116 5.05 40.68 33.92
N GLN A 117 4.59 41.55 33.03
CA GLN A 117 3.17 41.83 32.86
C GLN A 117 2.54 40.81 31.92
N ASN A 118 1.34 40.35 32.29
CA ASN A 118 0.50 39.45 31.51
C ASN A 118 -0.68 40.23 30.92
N GLU A 119 -0.75 40.37 29.59
CA GLU A 119 -1.89 41.00 28.90
C GLU A 119 -2.89 40.00 28.33
N GLY A 120 -2.87 38.75 28.82
CA GLY A 120 -3.72 37.66 28.38
C GLY A 120 -3.16 36.95 27.14
N TRP A 121 -4.04 36.30 26.39
CA TRP A 121 -3.66 35.53 25.20
C TRP A 121 -3.39 36.42 23.98
N TYR A 122 -2.37 36.04 23.21
CA TYR A 122 -2.13 36.50 21.85
C TYR A 122 -2.75 35.50 20.88
N ASN A 123 -3.90 35.88 20.31
CA ASN A 123 -4.57 35.09 19.28
C ASN A 123 -3.82 35.24 17.95
N ASN A 124 -3.49 34.12 17.31
CA ASN A 124 -2.69 34.05 16.07
C ASN A 124 -1.28 34.66 16.22
N PRO A 125 -0.45 34.14 17.15
CA PRO A 125 0.94 34.56 17.22
C PRO A 125 1.67 34.19 15.91
N PRO A 126 2.77 34.89 15.56
CA PRO A 126 3.64 34.48 14.47
C PRO A 126 4.13 33.05 14.67
N VAL A 127 4.46 32.35 13.59
CA VAL A 127 4.75 30.91 13.63
C VAL A 127 6.15 30.55 14.15
N TYR A 128 6.96 31.53 14.57
CA TYR A 128 8.32 31.31 15.03
C TYR A 128 8.81 32.35 16.05
N SER A 129 9.84 31.95 16.80
CA SER A 129 10.62 32.81 17.69
C SER A 129 11.92 33.25 17.03
N ALA A 130 12.29 34.51 17.20
CA ALA A 130 13.53 35.11 16.69
C ALA A 130 14.52 35.41 17.83
N VAL A 131 15.82 35.32 17.53
CA VAL A 131 16.90 35.61 18.48
C VAL A 131 17.00 37.12 18.75
N THR A 132 17.08 37.51 20.03
CA THR A 132 17.18 38.93 20.40
C THR A 132 18.62 39.48 20.28
N LYS A 133 18.78 40.78 20.62
CA LYS A 133 20.11 41.41 20.71
C LYS A 133 20.89 41.03 21.97
N HIS A 134 20.27 40.32 22.93
CA HIS A 134 20.94 39.94 24.17
C HIS A 134 22.12 38.98 23.87
N PRO A 135 23.34 39.21 24.40
CA PRO A 135 24.49 38.36 24.07
C PRO A 135 24.29 36.87 24.39
N ALA A 136 23.59 36.54 25.48
CA ALA A 136 23.31 35.15 25.83
C ALA A 136 22.28 34.46 24.92
N ALA A 137 21.55 35.22 24.10
CA ALA A 137 20.63 34.67 23.10
C ALA A 137 21.37 34.13 21.86
N LYS A 138 22.64 34.51 21.68
CA LYS A 138 23.44 34.18 20.48
C LYS A 138 24.30 32.92 20.65
N ILE A 139 24.05 32.11 21.66
CA ILE A 139 24.83 30.91 22.01
C ILE A 139 24.85 29.83 20.90
N SER A 140 23.91 29.86 19.96
CA SER A 140 23.90 28.96 18.81
C SER A 140 24.68 29.51 17.60
N GLY A 141 25.35 30.66 17.73
CA GLY A 141 26.06 31.33 16.62
C GLY A 141 25.16 32.21 15.75
N LEU A 142 23.92 32.45 16.18
CA LEU A 142 22.92 33.24 15.43
C LEU A 142 23.06 34.75 15.65
N SER A 143 22.73 35.49 14.60
CA SER A 143 22.57 36.94 14.57
C SER A 143 21.19 37.35 15.11
N PRO A 144 21.05 38.57 15.67
CA PRO A 144 19.74 39.11 16.04
C PRO A 144 18.78 39.07 14.85
N GLY A 145 17.52 38.71 15.10
CA GLY A 145 16.48 38.60 14.08
C GLY A 145 16.41 37.23 13.38
N GLU A 146 17.45 36.40 13.47
CA GLU A 146 17.40 35.04 12.91
C GLU A 146 16.40 34.15 13.67
N THR A 147 15.71 33.28 12.94
CA THR A 147 14.77 32.31 13.50
C THR A 147 15.46 31.34 14.45
N ALA A 148 15.06 31.37 15.73
CA ALA A 148 15.50 30.46 16.76
C ALA A 148 14.82 29.08 16.61
N PHE A 149 13.49 29.06 16.59
CA PHE A 149 12.64 27.87 16.44
C PHE A 149 11.20 28.24 16.05
N PHE A 150 10.41 27.28 15.59
CA PHE A 150 8.99 27.45 15.21
C PHE A 150 8.05 27.06 16.36
N HIS A 151 6.85 27.65 16.41
CA HIS A 151 5.83 27.32 17.42
C HIS A 151 4.97 26.14 16.98
N THR A 152 4.61 25.28 17.94
CA THR A 152 3.96 23.97 17.71
C THR A 152 2.44 24.07 17.57
N LEU A 153 1.81 25.06 18.21
CA LEU A 153 0.38 25.33 18.14
C LEU A 153 0.10 26.65 17.39
N PRO A 154 -0.42 26.63 16.15
CA PRO A 154 -0.89 27.85 15.51
C PRO A 154 -2.11 28.37 16.28
N GLY A 155 -1.94 29.42 17.09
CA GLY A 155 -3.06 30.20 17.61
C GLY A 155 -3.01 30.74 19.05
N LYS A 156 -2.08 30.29 19.92
CA LYS A 156 -2.03 30.77 21.32
C LYS A 156 -0.59 30.96 21.83
N ALA A 157 -0.28 32.18 22.28
CA ALA A 157 0.90 32.51 23.08
C ALA A 157 0.51 33.53 24.17
N ILE A 158 1.26 33.61 25.25
CA ILE A 158 1.01 34.60 26.32
C ILE A 158 1.57 35.96 25.88
N LYS A 159 0.80 37.04 26.01
CA LYS A 159 1.31 38.41 25.79
C LYS A 159 2.14 38.86 26.99
N LEU A 160 3.46 38.75 26.87
CA LEU A 160 4.41 39.18 27.90
C LEU A 160 4.89 40.62 27.64
N ILE A 161 4.95 41.46 28.67
CA ILE A 161 5.60 42.78 28.62
C ILE A 161 6.53 42.92 29.82
N THR A 162 7.78 43.35 29.60
CA THR A 162 8.74 43.54 30.69
C THR A 162 9.92 44.44 30.33
N ASP A 163 10.33 45.28 31.28
CA ASP A 163 11.61 46.01 31.26
C ASP A 163 12.65 45.43 32.25
N ASN A 164 12.21 44.46 33.07
CA ASN A 164 12.97 43.92 34.21
C ASN A 164 13.37 42.45 34.01
N ALA A 165 13.60 42.06 32.76
CA ALA A 165 14.02 40.71 32.41
C ALA A 165 15.15 40.71 31.37
N ASP A 166 15.85 39.59 31.27
CA ASP A 166 16.65 39.24 30.09
C ASP A 166 15.74 38.52 29.10
N ILE A 167 15.60 39.07 27.89
CA ILE A 167 14.76 38.51 26.82
C ILE A 167 15.69 37.77 25.86
N LEU A 168 15.56 36.44 25.79
CA LEU A 168 16.39 35.61 24.91
C LEU A 168 15.78 35.46 23.52
N THR A 169 14.46 35.36 23.43
CA THR A 169 13.73 35.33 22.15
C THR A 169 12.49 36.21 22.18
N GLU A 170 12.01 36.57 21.00
CA GLU A 170 10.74 37.27 20.76
C GLU A 170 9.87 36.44 19.81
N LEU A 171 8.54 36.56 19.87
CA LEU A 171 7.55 35.89 19.01
C LEU A 171 7.57 36.40 17.54
N ASN A 172 8.75 36.80 17.05
CA ASN A 172 9.19 37.40 15.77
C ASN A 172 10.07 38.63 16.06
N GLU A 173 10.95 39.02 15.14
CA GLU A 173 11.89 40.13 15.35
C GLU A 173 11.17 41.45 15.68
N GLY A 174 11.48 42.03 16.85
CA GLY A 174 10.94 43.31 17.27
C GLY A 174 9.48 43.26 17.76
N THR A 175 9.00 42.08 18.16
CA THR A 175 7.62 41.87 18.64
C THR A 175 7.56 41.65 20.16
N LEU A 176 6.74 40.70 20.63
CA LEU A 176 6.55 40.40 22.05
C LEU A 176 7.63 39.43 22.53
N PRO A 177 8.15 39.59 23.78
CA PRO A 177 9.03 38.63 24.42
C PRO A 177 8.47 37.20 24.42
N ASP A 178 9.35 36.22 24.23
CA ASP A 178 9.02 34.80 24.27
C ASP A 178 9.75 34.07 25.41
N ILE A 179 11.04 33.79 25.29
CA ILE A 179 11.84 33.23 26.41
C ILE A 179 12.37 34.39 27.27
N VAL A 180 11.88 34.49 28.51
CA VAL A 180 12.11 35.62 29.40
C VAL A 180 12.65 35.15 30.75
N ILE A 181 13.73 35.76 31.23
CA ILE A 181 14.35 35.47 32.53
C ILE A 181 14.28 36.70 33.42
N SER A 182 13.56 36.63 34.53
CA SER A 182 13.42 37.75 35.46
C SER A 182 14.77 38.18 36.05
N LYS A 183 15.02 39.50 36.10
CA LYS A 183 16.15 40.09 36.84
C LYS A 183 15.84 40.27 38.33
N LYS A 184 14.56 40.22 38.71
CA LYS A 184 14.07 40.48 40.07
C LYS A 184 14.11 39.23 40.95
N ILE A 185 13.70 38.09 40.40
CA ILE A 185 13.65 36.79 41.08
C ILE A 185 14.11 35.69 40.13
N LYS A 186 14.36 34.48 40.63
CA LYS A 186 14.83 33.34 39.82
C LYS A 186 13.68 32.64 39.09
N LEU A 187 13.03 33.38 38.20
CA LEU A 187 11.92 32.91 37.36
C LEU A 187 12.30 33.00 35.88
N CYS A 188 12.14 31.90 35.14
CA CYS A 188 12.15 31.85 33.68
C CYS A 188 10.76 31.48 33.19
N VAL A 189 10.27 32.17 32.16
CA VAL A 189 8.98 31.89 31.52
C VAL A 189 9.11 31.91 30.01
N THR A 190 8.39 31.02 29.33
CA THR A 190 8.18 31.05 27.88
C THR A 190 6.76 31.55 27.57
N ALA A 191 6.61 32.38 26.55
CA ALA A 191 5.31 32.84 26.09
C ALA A 191 4.61 31.80 25.21
N SER A 192 5.40 31.05 24.43
CA SER A 192 4.96 29.94 23.60
C SER A 192 5.44 28.61 24.19
N PRO A 193 4.66 27.51 24.04
CA PRO A 193 5.09 26.19 24.48
C PRO A 193 6.43 25.78 23.85
N CYS A 194 7.38 25.37 24.67
CA CYS A 194 8.69 24.89 24.23
C CYS A 194 8.88 23.38 24.36
N ASP A 195 8.07 22.69 25.18
CA ASP A 195 8.14 21.25 25.40
C ASP A 195 7.34 20.38 24.41
N ASP A 196 6.50 20.96 23.57
CA ASP A 196 5.55 20.22 22.71
C ASP A 196 6.16 19.70 21.40
N ILE A 197 7.39 19.15 21.46
CA ILE A 197 8.13 18.57 20.33
C ILE A 197 7.76 17.09 20.11
N ILE A 198 6.88 16.53 20.94
CA ILE A 198 6.28 15.22 20.72
C ILE A 198 5.27 15.38 19.59
N PRO A 199 5.46 14.65 18.50
CA PRO A 199 5.58 15.19 17.17
C PRO A 199 4.37 16.03 16.72
N CYS A 200 4.59 17.32 16.42
CA CYS A 200 3.88 17.88 15.28
C CYS A 200 4.37 17.08 14.07
N TYR A 201 3.64 16.05 13.66
CA TYR A 201 3.77 15.33 12.38
C TYR A 201 4.05 16.31 11.20
N TYR A 202 3.58 17.54 11.39
CA TYR A 202 3.66 18.73 10.55
C TYR A 202 5.04 19.43 10.45
N TRP A 203 5.95 19.35 11.43
CA TRP A 203 7.22 20.13 11.42
C TRP A 203 8.49 19.28 11.34
N LEU A 204 8.38 17.98 11.66
CA LEU A 204 9.42 17.00 11.38
C LEU A 204 9.78 16.94 9.89
N ARG A 205 8.90 17.45 9.00
CA ARG A 205 9.17 17.56 7.57
C ARG A 205 9.83 18.88 7.13
N HIS A 206 10.28 19.73 8.05
CA HIS A 206 11.15 20.87 7.70
C HIS A 206 12.61 20.41 7.58
N PRO A 207 13.35 20.72 6.48
CA PRO A 207 14.76 20.34 6.28
C PRO A 207 15.79 20.92 7.28
N ARG A 208 15.32 21.57 8.35
CA ARG A 208 16.15 22.23 9.37
C ARG A 208 15.59 22.03 10.77
N CYS A 209 14.60 21.15 10.94
CA CYS A 209 13.94 20.90 12.22
C CYS A 209 14.96 20.59 13.33
N MET A 210 15.92 19.72 13.02
CA MET A 210 16.98 19.34 13.96
C MET A 210 17.93 20.49 14.32
N GLU A 211 18.18 21.39 13.38
CA GLU A 211 18.94 22.61 13.63
C GLU A 211 18.18 23.55 14.58
N TYR A 212 16.88 23.75 14.37
CA TYR A 212 16.01 24.56 15.24
C TYR A 212 15.86 23.98 16.64
N ARG A 213 15.67 22.66 16.75
CA ARG A 213 15.65 21.97 18.05
C ARG A 213 16.96 22.16 18.82
N ALA A 214 18.11 22.00 18.14
CA ALA A 214 19.39 22.25 18.77
C ALA A 214 19.52 23.71 19.26
N ARG A 215 19.13 24.69 18.44
CA ARG A 215 19.13 26.11 18.82
C ARG A 215 18.27 26.40 20.05
N GLN A 216 17.05 25.87 20.08
CA GLN A 216 16.13 26.00 21.22
C GLN A 216 16.72 25.37 22.49
N ASN A 217 17.31 24.17 22.38
CA ASN A 217 17.95 23.49 23.50
C ASN A 217 19.04 24.36 24.16
N TYR A 218 19.91 25.02 23.38
CA TYR A 218 20.95 25.90 23.93
C TYR A 218 20.39 27.15 24.62
N LEU A 219 19.30 27.71 24.11
CA LEU A 219 18.62 28.85 24.73
C LEU A 219 18.03 28.46 26.09
N ILE A 220 17.36 27.29 26.15
CA ILE A 220 16.82 26.73 27.38
C ILE A 220 17.94 26.41 28.38
N ILE A 221 19.05 25.80 27.92
CA ILE A 221 20.23 25.54 28.78
C ILE A 221 20.74 26.85 29.39
N ASN A 222 20.86 27.93 28.61
CA ASN A 222 21.28 29.24 29.12
C ASN A 222 20.30 29.82 30.15
N ALA A 223 19.00 29.63 29.92
CA ALA A 223 17.98 30.03 30.87
C ALA A 223 18.07 29.26 32.20
N LEU A 224 18.18 27.92 32.12
CA LEU A 224 18.35 27.02 33.26
C LEU A 224 19.61 27.34 34.06
N ARG A 225 20.74 27.59 33.38
CA ARG A 225 22.00 28.03 34.00
C ARG A 225 21.78 29.32 34.80
N ARG A 226 21.17 30.33 34.18
CA ARG A 226 20.99 31.65 34.80
C ARG A 226 20.10 31.61 36.04
N ILE A 227 18.96 30.93 35.96
CA ILE A 227 18.06 30.81 37.12
C ILE A 227 18.70 29.96 38.23
N SER A 228 19.54 28.98 37.87
CA SER A 228 20.31 28.15 38.80
C SER A 228 21.51 28.86 39.44
N GLY A 229 21.72 30.14 39.14
CA GLY A 229 22.79 30.95 39.73
C GLY A 229 24.15 30.81 39.03
N LEU A 230 24.19 30.19 37.85
CA LEU A 230 25.37 30.12 36.99
C LEU A 230 25.39 31.29 36.00
N ASP A 231 26.58 31.57 35.46
CA ASP A 231 26.73 32.54 34.38
C ASP A 231 26.20 31.99 33.05
N PHE A 232 25.67 32.91 32.24
CA PHE A 232 25.35 32.65 30.84
C PHE A 232 26.59 32.18 30.08
N ILE A 233 26.37 31.30 29.11
CA ILE A 233 27.36 31.00 28.10
C ILE A 233 27.14 31.99 26.95
N PHE A 234 28.17 32.80 26.70
CA PHE A 234 28.14 33.86 25.68
C PHE A 234 28.83 33.45 24.37
N GLN A 235 29.60 32.37 24.39
CA GLN A 235 30.31 31.87 23.21
C GLN A 235 29.49 30.79 22.52
N PRO A 236 29.48 30.74 21.18
CA PRO A 236 28.80 29.69 20.45
C PRO A 236 29.30 28.29 20.85
N ALA A 237 28.38 27.34 20.98
CA ALA A 237 28.76 25.93 21.14
C ALA A 237 29.53 25.48 19.90
N ASN A 238 30.75 24.96 20.09
CA ASN A 238 31.51 24.37 18.99
C ASN A 238 30.95 22.98 18.63
N GLN A 239 31.32 22.45 17.46
CA GLN A 239 30.83 21.17 16.98
C GLN A 239 31.01 20.02 18.00
N SER A 240 32.17 19.94 18.66
CA SER A 240 32.42 18.89 19.66
C SER A 240 31.51 19.02 20.88
N GLN A 241 31.21 20.24 21.34
CA GLN A 241 30.25 20.47 22.42
C GLN A 241 28.85 20.02 21.98
N MET A 242 28.47 20.31 20.74
CA MET A 242 27.18 19.86 20.19
C MET A 242 27.05 18.34 20.15
N GLU A 243 28.09 17.64 19.68
CA GLU A 243 28.12 16.17 19.66
C GLU A 243 28.03 15.56 21.07
N TRP A 244 28.64 16.18 22.07
CA TRP A 244 28.56 15.72 23.46
C TRP A 244 27.20 16.00 24.09
N SER A 245 26.61 17.16 23.83
CA SER A 245 25.24 17.47 24.22
C SER A 245 24.25 16.46 23.64
N GLU A 246 24.38 16.10 22.36
CA GLU A 246 23.55 15.06 21.73
C GLU A 246 23.67 13.69 22.44
N LYS A 247 24.90 13.27 22.79
CA LYS A 247 25.14 11.99 23.49
C LYS A 247 24.54 11.97 24.88
N PHE A 248 24.70 13.03 25.66
CA PHE A 248 24.18 13.11 27.03
C PHE A 248 22.66 13.23 27.05
N TYR A 249 22.11 13.96 26.08
CA TYR A 249 20.67 13.99 25.85
C TYR A 249 20.13 12.61 25.48
N ALA A 250 20.82 11.89 24.59
CA ALA A 250 20.44 10.53 24.24
C ALA A 250 20.49 9.57 25.43
N TYR A 251 21.52 9.70 26.29
CA TYR A 251 21.61 8.99 27.56
C TYR A 251 20.39 9.25 28.45
N ALA A 252 20.00 10.52 28.60
CA ALA A 252 18.84 10.90 29.39
C ALA A 252 17.57 10.20 28.86
N CYS A 253 17.32 10.28 27.55
CA CYS A 253 16.20 9.58 26.92
C CYS A 253 16.22 8.07 27.22
N GLY A 254 17.38 7.41 27.06
CA GLY A 254 17.53 5.98 27.35
C GLY A 254 17.29 5.62 28.83
N LYS A 255 17.68 6.48 29.75
CA LYS A 255 17.40 6.31 31.19
C LYS A 255 15.90 6.45 31.49
N TYR A 256 15.26 7.48 30.92
CA TYR A 256 13.83 7.71 31.15
C TYR A 256 12.95 6.65 30.52
N PHE A 257 13.36 6.09 29.39
CA PHE A 257 12.77 4.89 28.81
C PHE A 257 12.73 3.72 29.82
N LEU A 258 13.81 3.50 30.57
CA LEU A 258 13.83 2.46 31.60
C LEU A 258 12.95 2.81 32.81
N HIS A 259 12.91 4.08 33.21
CA HIS A 259 12.08 4.53 34.34
C HIS A 259 10.58 4.41 34.05
N SER A 260 10.16 4.52 32.78
CA SER A 260 8.75 4.38 32.42
C SER A 260 8.18 3.00 32.77
N SER A 261 9.03 1.97 32.86
CA SER A 261 8.64 0.61 33.27
C SER A 261 8.06 0.51 34.70
N GLY A 262 8.28 1.52 35.55
CA GLY A 262 7.81 1.53 36.95
C GLY A 262 8.56 0.55 37.88
N ASN A 263 9.63 -0.11 37.41
CA ASN A 263 10.38 -1.07 38.22
C ASN A 263 11.38 -0.35 39.16
N SER A 264 11.12 -0.42 40.47
CA SER A 264 11.93 0.26 41.50
C SER A 264 13.36 -0.27 41.63
N GLU A 265 13.61 -1.57 41.36
CA GLU A 265 14.98 -2.12 41.32
C GLU A 265 15.77 -1.57 40.12
N MET A 266 15.09 -1.43 38.97
CA MET A 266 15.68 -0.85 37.76
C MET A 266 16.07 0.62 37.99
N ILE A 267 15.19 1.41 38.61
CA ILE A 267 15.43 2.83 38.94
C ILE A 267 16.67 2.99 39.81
N ASN A 268 16.83 2.17 40.85
CA ASN A 268 17.98 2.24 41.74
C ASN A 268 19.32 1.95 41.04
N LEU A 269 19.32 1.04 40.05
CA LEU A 269 20.53 0.72 39.29
C LEU A 269 20.97 1.85 38.34
N THR A 270 20.03 2.67 37.85
CA THR A 270 20.37 3.84 37.02
C THR A 270 21.13 4.94 37.80
N VAL A 271 21.11 4.92 39.14
CA VAL A 271 21.86 5.89 39.97
C VAL A 271 23.37 5.73 39.80
N GLU A 272 23.87 4.49 39.66
CA GLU A 272 25.29 4.25 39.40
C GLU A 272 25.69 4.73 37.99
N SER A 273 24.78 4.63 37.04
CA SER A 273 24.97 5.15 35.68
C SER A 273 25.10 6.68 35.68
N ASP A 274 24.31 7.39 36.48
CA ASP A 274 24.40 8.86 36.59
C ASP A 274 25.74 9.32 37.15
N LYS A 275 26.32 8.58 38.11
CA LYS A 275 27.67 8.90 38.63
C LYS A 275 28.72 8.87 37.52
N MET A 276 28.59 7.94 36.59
CA MET A 276 29.49 7.83 35.44
C MET A 276 29.27 8.98 34.44
N ILE A 277 28.03 9.42 34.24
CA ILE A 277 27.71 10.62 33.43
C ILE A 277 28.28 11.89 34.06
N TYR A 278 28.19 12.06 35.38
CA TYR A 278 28.83 13.19 36.05
C TYR A 278 30.37 13.15 35.90
N SER A 279 30.97 11.96 35.98
CA SER A 279 32.40 11.76 35.73
C SER A 279 32.78 12.12 34.29
N ALA A 280 31.94 11.74 33.32
CA ALA A 280 32.14 12.07 31.91
C ALA A 280 32.10 13.59 31.71
N ALA A 281 31.08 14.29 32.22
CA ALA A 281 30.97 15.75 32.12
C ALA A 281 32.16 16.47 32.79
N ALA A 282 32.60 16.00 33.95
CA ALA A 282 33.77 16.55 34.63
C ALA A 282 35.07 16.37 33.83
N SER A 283 35.19 15.28 33.07
CA SER A 283 36.34 15.03 32.19
C SER A 283 36.29 15.92 30.94
N LEU A 284 35.11 16.13 30.35
CA LEU A 284 34.90 17.07 29.24
C LEU A 284 35.31 18.50 29.61
N LYS A 285 34.95 18.97 30.80
CA LYS A 285 35.34 20.30 31.30
C LYS A 285 36.86 20.49 31.34
N LYS A 286 37.60 19.42 31.58
CA LYS A 286 39.07 19.42 31.65
C LYS A 286 39.74 19.21 30.29
N GLY A 287 38.97 18.97 29.23
CA GLY A 287 39.49 18.61 27.90
C GLY A 287 39.96 17.15 27.79
N TYR A 288 39.57 16.28 28.73
CA TYR A 288 39.98 14.87 28.78
C TYR A 288 38.95 13.99 28.04
N PHE A 289 38.98 14.05 26.71
CA PHE A 289 37.99 13.38 25.85
C PHE A 289 37.99 11.84 25.93
N PRO A 290 39.14 11.13 25.96
CA PRO A 290 39.16 9.67 26.08
C PRO A 290 38.51 9.18 27.38
N GLU A 291 38.81 9.83 28.51
CA GLU A 291 38.25 9.52 29.82
C GLU A 291 36.75 9.80 29.86
N ALA A 292 36.32 10.91 29.26
CA ALA A 292 34.89 11.20 29.09
C ALA A 292 34.17 10.13 28.29
N SER A 293 34.76 9.68 27.17
CA SER A 293 34.18 8.62 26.33
C SER A 293 34.09 7.28 27.04
N PHE A 294 35.11 6.93 27.83
CA PHE A 294 35.11 5.71 28.62
C PHE A 294 34.04 5.72 29.73
N ALA A 295 33.91 6.84 30.44
CA ALA A 295 32.89 7.01 31.49
C ALA A 295 31.47 6.98 30.90
N PHE A 296 31.24 7.70 29.79
CA PHE A 296 29.97 7.68 29.07
C PHE A 296 29.63 6.26 28.59
N GLY A 297 30.58 5.56 27.97
CA GLY A 297 30.38 4.19 27.47
C GLY A 297 29.95 3.21 28.57
N ASN A 298 30.55 3.31 29.76
CA ASN A 298 30.15 2.49 30.91
C ASN A 298 28.76 2.84 31.46
N ALA A 299 28.38 4.12 31.43
CA ALA A 299 27.02 4.54 31.81
C ALA A 299 25.98 3.88 30.89
N VAL A 300 26.17 4.00 29.57
CA VAL A 300 25.26 3.40 28.58
C VAL A 300 25.26 1.87 28.67
N ARG A 301 26.41 1.23 28.92
CA ARG A 301 26.50 -0.21 29.17
C ARG A 301 25.59 -0.64 30.32
N LEU A 302 25.64 0.09 31.44
CA LEU A 302 24.84 -0.24 32.61
C LEU A 302 23.34 -0.09 32.32
N LEU A 303 22.92 0.94 31.58
CA LEU A 303 21.53 1.05 31.12
C LEU A 303 21.13 -0.15 30.26
N SER A 304 21.96 -0.57 29.30
CA SER A 304 21.69 -1.73 28.45
C SER A 304 21.60 -3.02 29.26
N GLU A 305 22.51 -3.26 30.20
CA GLU A 305 22.46 -4.42 31.11
C GLU A 305 21.20 -4.41 31.98
N CYS A 306 20.79 -3.24 32.49
CA CYS A 306 19.53 -3.10 33.22
C CYS A 306 18.33 -3.42 32.34
N SER A 307 18.32 -2.92 31.10
CA SER A 307 17.29 -3.21 30.11
C SER A 307 17.16 -4.71 29.82
N ILE A 308 18.27 -5.40 29.59
CA ILE A 308 18.28 -6.85 29.31
C ILE A 308 17.85 -7.67 30.54
N LYS A 309 18.23 -7.23 31.74
CA LYS A 309 17.97 -7.96 32.98
C LYS A 309 16.53 -7.81 33.47
N TYR A 310 15.96 -6.62 33.36
CA TYR A 310 14.68 -6.26 33.98
C TYR A 310 13.59 -5.86 32.98
N GLY A 311 13.95 -5.64 31.71
CA GLY A 311 13.03 -5.33 30.61
C GLY A 311 12.89 -6.48 29.61
N CYS A 312 11.94 -6.35 28.68
CA CYS A 312 11.67 -7.33 27.62
C CYS A 312 12.51 -7.11 26.34
N THR A 313 13.67 -6.45 26.42
CA THR A 313 14.36 -5.81 25.27
C THR A 313 15.40 -6.66 24.54
N ARG A 314 15.25 -7.99 24.51
CA ARG A 314 16.07 -8.86 23.62
C ARG A 314 15.69 -8.74 22.14
N ASN A 315 15.26 -7.55 21.71
CA ASN A 315 14.57 -7.33 20.45
C ASN A 315 15.50 -6.83 19.35
N PHE A 316 15.18 -7.24 18.13
CA PHE A 316 15.72 -6.74 16.88
C PHE A 316 14.81 -5.63 16.35
N ILE A 317 15.39 -4.46 16.11
CA ILE A 317 14.68 -3.28 15.63
C ILE A 317 14.93 -3.12 14.14
N PHE A 318 13.85 -3.12 13.36
CA PHE A 318 13.84 -2.86 11.93
C PHE A 318 13.38 -1.43 11.71
N ARG A 319 14.31 -0.62 11.17
CA ARG A 319 14.10 0.79 10.87
C ARG A 319 14.51 1.05 9.44
N GLY A 320 13.70 1.80 8.71
CA GLY A 320 13.89 1.92 7.29
C GLY A 320 13.16 3.07 6.63
N TRP A 321 13.09 3.00 5.30
CA TRP A 321 12.40 3.92 4.41
C TRP A 321 11.37 3.15 3.61
N HIS A 322 10.25 3.80 3.31
CA HIS A 322 9.15 3.24 2.56
C HIS A 322 8.43 4.36 1.85
N ALA A 323 8.25 4.16 0.56
CA ALA A 323 7.56 5.07 -0.31
C ALA A 323 7.19 4.34 -1.61
N SER A 324 6.00 4.59 -2.16
CA SER A 324 5.43 3.73 -3.19
C SER A 324 5.35 4.35 -4.59
N LEU A 325 4.98 5.64 -4.67
CA LEU A 325 4.47 6.22 -5.92
C LEU A 325 5.02 7.62 -6.20
N LEU A 326 5.85 7.69 -7.24
CA LEU A 326 6.33 8.91 -7.87
C LEU A 326 6.02 8.81 -9.37
N TYR A 327 5.61 9.92 -9.98
CA TYR A 327 5.33 9.99 -11.41
C TYR A 327 6.40 10.81 -12.13
N ASP A 328 6.62 10.47 -13.40
CA ASP A 328 7.51 11.20 -14.31
C ASP A 328 6.85 12.49 -14.83
N GLU A 329 6.32 13.31 -13.92
CA GLU A 329 5.71 14.62 -14.19
C GLU A 329 6.29 15.65 -13.22
N TYR A 330 6.54 16.88 -13.71
CA TYR A 330 7.02 18.00 -12.89
C TYR A 330 5.93 19.07 -12.75
N ARG A 331 5.65 19.50 -11.52
CA ARG A 331 4.69 20.59 -11.22
C ARG A 331 5.27 21.49 -10.14
N ASP A 332 5.18 22.80 -10.36
CA ASP A 332 5.59 23.83 -9.39
C ASP A 332 6.96 23.60 -8.76
N GLY A 333 7.95 23.24 -9.57
CA GLY A 333 9.32 23.06 -9.07
C GLY A 333 9.62 21.68 -8.47
N ASN A 334 8.69 20.71 -8.45
CA ASN A 334 8.88 19.38 -7.87
C ASN A 334 8.32 18.24 -8.74
N LEU A 335 8.83 17.02 -8.53
CA LEU A 335 8.21 15.81 -9.10
C LEU A 335 6.86 15.53 -8.46
N VAL A 336 5.92 15.03 -9.25
CA VAL A 336 4.57 14.67 -8.77
C VAL A 336 4.63 13.33 -8.04
N GLY A 337 4.60 13.37 -6.72
CA GLY A 337 4.50 12.19 -5.85
C GLY A 337 3.22 12.21 -5.01
N TYR A 338 2.91 11.07 -4.39
CA TYR A 338 1.82 10.96 -3.41
C TYR A 338 2.34 10.55 -2.04
N ALA A 339 1.61 10.92 -0.99
CA ALA A 339 1.89 10.60 0.42
C ALA A 339 3.38 10.72 0.80
N GLU A 340 4.12 9.62 0.81
CA GLU A 340 5.52 9.52 1.24
C GLU A 340 6.51 10.20 0.28
N CYS A 341 6.13 10.42 -0.99
CA CYS A 341 6.95 11.08 -2.02
C CYS A 341 6.49 12.49 -2.41
N ALA A 342 5.59 13.11 -1.65
CA ALA A 342 4.96 14.38 -2.05
C ALA A 342 5.93 15.57 -2.17
N ASP A 343 7.09 15.53 -1.52
CA ASP A 343 8.18 16.52 -1.64
C ASP A 343 9.51 15.78 -1.76
N THR A 344 10.15 15.89 -2.94
CA THR A 344 11.35 15.11 -3.25
C THR A 344 12.59 15.62 -2.52
N ASP A 345 12.71 16.94 -2.33
CA ASP A 345 13.87 17.53 -1.65
C ASP A 345 13.86 17.18 -0.16
N TRP A 346 12.68 17.23 0.45
CA TRP A 346 12.48 16.80 1.81
C TRP A 346 12.80 15.31 1.98
N LEU A 347 12.25 14.44 1.12
CA LEU A 347 12.48 12.99 1.16
C LEU A 347 13.98 12.68 1.20
N PHE A 348 14.74 13.27 0.28
CA PHE A 348 16.18 13.07 0.26
C PHE A 348 16.89 13.64 1.50
N HIS A 349 16.51 14.83 1.97
CA HIS A 349 17.11 15.41 3.17
C HIS A 349 16.95 14.48 4.37
N TRP A 350 15.73 13.98 4.58
CA TRP A 350 15.43 13.05 5.66
C TRP A 350 16.22 11.73 5.53
N MET A 351 16.24 11.13 4.33
CA MET A 351 17.00 9.89 4.10
C MET A 351 18.51 10.08 4.31
N GLU A 352 19.08 11.20 3.87
CA GLU A 352 20.50 11.53 4.06
C GLU A 352 20.85 11.73 5.55
N GLU A 353 19.96 12.35 6.31
CA GLU A 353 20.13 12.48 7.77
C GLU A 353 20.10 11.11 8.46
N GLN A 354 19.12 10.26 8.13
CA GLN A 354 19.01 8.91 8.67
C GLN A 354 20.24 8.05 8.32
N LEU A 355 20.78 8.21 7.11
CA LEU A 355 22.00 7.55 6.69
C LEU A 355 23.22 8.04 7.48
N SER A 356 23.32 9.34 7.76
CA SER A 356 24.35 9.91 8.62
C SER A 356 24.27 9.36 10.05
N LEU A 357 23.06 9.26 10.61
CA LEU A 357 22.83 8.63 11.92
C LEU A 357 23.24 7.16 11.94
N ALA A 358 22.83 6.38 10.93
CA ALA A 358 23.15 4.97 10.79
C ALA A 358 24.68 4.74 10.77
N ARG A 359 25.43 5.55 10.00
CA ARG A 359 26.90 5.49 9.96
C ARG A 359 27.56 5.81 11.29
N ARG A 360 27.07 6.84 11.99
CA ARG A 360 27.65 7.28 13.27
C ARG A 360 27.44 6.28 14.41
N SER A 361 26.46 5.37 14.27
CA SER A 361 25.98 4.51 15.35
C SER A 361 25.96 3.02 15.02
N ASP A 362 26.53 2.61 13.87
CA ASP A 362 26.51 1.22 13.39
C ASP A 362 25.11 0.58 13.46
N SER A 363 24.10 1.37 13.07
CA SER A 363 22.69 1.02 13.20
C SER A 363 22.08 0.94 11.80
N PRO A 364 22.13 -0.24 11.13
CA PRO A 364 21.75 -0.34 9.73
C PRO A 364 20.25 -0.07 9.51
N ARG A 365 19.89 0.19 8.25
CA ARG A 365 18.54 0.56 7.81
C ARG A 365 18.00 -0.41 6.75
N VAL A 366 16.68 -0.47 6.63
CA VAL A 366 15.97 -1.22 5.59
C VAL A 366 15.42 -0.24 4.55
N ASN A 367 15.61 -0.50 3.27
CA ASN A 367 15.03 0.26 2.18
C ASN A 367 13.89 -0.54 1.54
N ASP A 368 12.68 -0.04 1.68
CA ASP A 368 11.43 -0.54 1.09
C ASP A 368 10.76 0.55 0.22
N ILE A 369 11.57 1.43 -0.37
CA ILE A 369 11.09 2.36 -1.42
C ILE A 369 10.94 1.58 -2.73
N CYS A 370 9.81 1.76 -3.41
CA CYS A 370 9.51 1.11 -4.67
C CYS A 370 10.60 1.38 -5.73
N PRO A 371 11.00 0.35 -6.49
CA PRO A 371 11.98 0.51 -7.55
C PRO A 371 11.57 1.52 -8.63
N SER A 372 10.27 1.65 -8.94
CA SER A 372 9.76 2.68 -9.86
C SER A 372 10.12 4.10 -9.40
N THR A 373 9.99 4.37 -8.10
CA THR A 373 10.41 5.62 -7.48
C THR A 373 11.92 5.80 -7.60
N TRP A 374 12.72 4.76 -7.37
CA TRP A 374 14.17 4.82 -7.56
C TRP A 374 14.58 5.12 -9.01
N GLU A 375 13.91 4.54 -10.01
CA GLU A 375 14.19 4.86 -11.44
C GLU A 375 13.97 6.35 -11.72
N ILE A 376 12.84 6.91 -11.26
CA ILE A 376 12.52 8.33 -11.46
C ILE A 376 13.51 9.21 -10.69
N LEU A 377 13.78 8.91 -9.42
CA LEU A 377 14.75 9.66 -8.62
C LEU A 377 16.15 9.61 -9.23
N ASN A 378 16.58 8.49 -9.81
CA ASN A 378 17.87 8.37 -10.47
C ASN A 378 17.93 9.16 -11.78
N LYS A 379 16.83 9.21 -12.53
CA LYS A 379 16.71 10.01 -13.75
C LYS A 379 16.93 11.50 -13.47
N TYR A 380 16.36 12.03 -12.39
CA TYR A 380 16.40 13.48 -12.07
C TYR A 380 17.48 13.89 -11.06
N TYR A 381 17.89 12.99 -10.16
CA TYR A 381 18.83 13.27 -9.06
C TYR A 381 19.91 12.18 -8.90
N PRO A 382 20.65 11.81 -9.98
CA PRO A 382 21.57 10.68 -9.96
C PRO A 382 22.69 10.82 -8.91
N GLU A 383 23.21 12.03 -8.70
CA GLU A 383 24.26 12.28 -7.70
C GLU A 383 23.80 12.03 -6.26
N ARG A 384 22.53 12.32 -5.94
CA ARG A 384 21.96 12.05 -4.62
C ARG A 384 21.68 10.56 -4.46
N VAL A 385 21.14 9.91 -5.49
CA VAL A 385 20.89 8.46 -5.51
C VAL A 385 22.19 7.66 -5.34
N ALA A 386 23.30 8.11 -5.93
CA ALA A 386 24.61 7.48 -5.78
C ALA A 386 25.07 7.36 -4.31
N LYS A 387 24.69 8.30 -3.42
CA LYS A 387 24.98 8.21 -1.98
C LYS A 387 24.34 6.98 -1.33
N PHE A 388 23.13 6.63 -1.77
CA PHE A 388 22.38 5.47 -1.28
C PHE A 388 22.88 4.18 -1.88
N ALA A 389 23.23 4.17 -3.18
CA ALA A 389 23.90 3.02 -3.81
C ALA A 389 25.21 2.66 -3.08
N ASN A 390 26.04 3.68 -2.75
CA ASN A 390 27.26 3.47 -1.96
C ASN A 390 26.97 2.90 -0.57
N ALA A 391 25.92 3.40 0.11
CA ALA A 391 25.55 2.92 1.42
C ALA A 391 24.97 1.48 1.43
N HIS A 392 24.34 1.04 0.34
CA HIS A 392 24.01 -0.38 0.11
C HIS A 392 25.29 -1.22 -0.04
N ALA A 393 26.25 -0.75 -0.85
CA ALA A 393 27.54 -1.44 -1.02
C ALA A 393 28.36 -1.52 0.29
N GLU A 394 28.24 -0.51 1.16
CA GLU A 394 28.83 -0.46 2.51
C GLU A 394 28.12 -1.38 3.52
N GLY A 395 26.93 -1.89 3.21
CA GLY A 395 26.13 -2.73 4.12
C GLY A 395 25.40 -1.96 5.24
N ILE A 396 25.33 -0.63 5.13
CA ILE A 396 24.61 0.22 6.09
C ILE A 396 23.09 0.16 5.83
N ILE A 397 22.70 -0.10 4.58
CA ILE A 397 21.31 -0.24 4.17
C ILE A 397 21.14 -1.62 3.54
N GLU A 398 20.01 -2.28 3.82
CA GLU A 398 19.54 -3.45 3.09
C GLU A 398 18.38 -3.05 2.18
N ALA A 399 18.42 -3.41 0.91
CA ALA A 399 17.22 -3.39 0.06
C ALA A 399 16.35 -4.62 0.37
N ALA A 400 15.12 -4.39 0.80
CA ALA A 400 14.11 -5.41 1.03
C ALA A 400 12.89 -5.15 0.13
N GLY A 401 12.11 -6.19 -0.18
CA GLY A 401 11.01 -6.06 -1.14
C GLY A 401 11.51 -6.19 -2.58
N GLY A 402 11.32 -5.17 -3.43
CA GLY A 402 11.74 -5.18 -4.84
C GLY A 402 10.66 -5.54 -5.87
N HIS A 403 9.40 -5.27 -5.54
CA HIS A 403 8.29 -5.25 -6.47
C HIS A 403 8.17 -3.83 -7.03
N TYR A 404 7.96 -3.69 -8.35
CA TYR A 404 8.09 -2.43 -9.07
C TYR A 404 7.20 -1.31 -8.48
N THR A 405 5.97 -1.65 -8.10
CA THR A 405 5.06 -0.85 -7.25
C THR A 405 4.41 -1.71 -6.18
N GLN A 406 3.79 -1.09 -5.17
CA GLN A 406 3.13 -1.78 -4.05
C GLN A 406 1.72 -2.23 -4.43
N ALA A 407 1.64 -3.17 -5.37
CA ALA A 407 0.38 -3.64 -5.95
C ALA A 407 -0.38 -4.65 -5.08
N TYR A 408 -1.72 -4.66 -5.24
CA TYR A 408 -2.58 -5.73 -4.71
C TYR A 408 -2.43 -7.01 -5.53
N MET A 409 -1.43 -7.83 -5.19
CA MET A 409 -0.99 -9.01 -5.94
C MET A 409 -2.10 -10.07 -6.14
N GLN A 410 -3.09 -10.16 -5.24
CA GLN A 410 -4.20 -11.12 -5.34
C GLN A 410 -5.21 -10.82 -6.45
N ILE A 411 -5.36 -9.55 -6.83
CA ILE A 411 -6.35 -9.10 -7.82
C ILE A 411 -5.70 -8.62 -9.11
N ILE A 412 -4.38 -8.77 -9.24
CA ILE A 412 -3.69 -8.61 -10.52
C ILE A 412 -3.35 -9.99 -11.09
N PRO A 413 -3.27 -10.12 -12.42
CA PRO A 413 -3.08 -11.40 -13.12
C PRO A 413 -1.70 -12.02 -12.91
N GLU A 414 -1.55 -13.29 -13.29
CA GLU A 414 -0.34 -14.10 -13.13
C GLU A 414 0.91 -13.42 -13.70
N GLU A 415 0.84 -12.95 -14.95
CA GLU A 415 2.01 -12.33 -15.57
C GLU A 415 2.31 -10.96 -14.95
N CYS A 416 1.31 -10.18 -14.55
CA CYS A 416 1.54 -8.92 -13.82
C CYS A 416 2.30 -9.15 -12.52
N ASN A 417 1.98 -10.21 -11.75
CA ASN A 417 2.73 -10.57 -10.54
C ASN A 417 4.21 -10.85 -10.84
N ILE A 418 4.49 -11.56 -11.92
CA ILE A 418 5.86 -11.83 -12.37
C ILE A 418 6.56 -10.55 -12.82
N ARG A 419 5.88 -9.69 -13.58
CA ARG A 419 6.45 -8.44 -14.11
C ARG A 419 6.72 -7.42 -13.01
N GLN A 420 5.86 -7.33 -11.98
CA GLN A 420 6.12 -6.53 -10.78
C GLN A 420 7.50 -6.85 -10.19
N ILE A 421 7.82 -8.13 -10.02
CA ILE A 421 9.12 -8.54 -9.46
C ILE A 421 10.24 -8.41 -10.48
N THR A 422 9.99 -8.73 -11.76
CA THR A 422 11.01 -8.65 -12.83
C THR A 422 11.51 -7.23 -13.02
N TYR A 423 10.61 -6.28 -13.29
CA TYR A 423 10.97 -4.88 -13.48
C TYR A 423 11.48 -4.26 -12.17
N GLY A 424 10.89 -4.62 -11.04
CA GLY A 424 11.31 -4.10 -9.73
C GLY A 424 12.75 -4.48 -9.37
N ARG A 425 13.12 -5.75 -9.55
CA ARG A 425 14.48 -6.23 -9.29
C ARG A 425 15.49 -5.64 -10.26
N ASN A 426 15.15 -5.57 -11.55
CA ASN A 426 16.05 -5.00 -12.56
C ASN A 426 16.33 -3.52 -12.28
N ALA A 427 15.28 -2.74 -11.96
CA ALA A 427 15.40 -1.35 -11.56
C ALA A 427 16.34 -1.15 -10.37
N LEU A 428 16.20 -1.94 -9.29
CA LEU A 428 17.13 -1.86 -8.14
C LEU A 428 18.56 -2.27 -8.51
N GLY A 429 18.71 -3.30 -9.35
CA GLY A 429 20.01 -3.75 -9.84
C GLY A 429 20.73 -2.68 -10.67
N GLU A 430 19.99 -1.98 -11.53
CA GLU A 430 20.51 -0.91 -12.40
C GLU A 430 20.77 0.39 -11.63
N VAL A 431 19.87 0.78 -10.73
CA VAL A 431 19.95 2.06 -10.02
C VAL A 431 20.84 2.00 -8.78
N LEU A 432 20.70 0.95 -7.96
CA LEU A 432 21.36 0.83 -6.67
C LEU A 432 22.45 -0.25 -6.63
N GLY A 433 22.58 -1.06 -7.69
CA GLY A 433 23.55 -2.16 -7.73
C GLY A 433 23.20 -3.33 -6.80
N VAL A 434 21.94 -3.47 -6.38
CA VAL A 434 21.51 -4.44 -5.38
C VAL A 434 20.31 -5.26 -5.85
N PHE A 435 20.34 -6.55 -5.52
CA PHE A 435 19.21 -7.46 -5.71
C PHE A 435 18.71 -7.96 -4.35
N PRO A 436 17.46 -7.66 -3.96
CA PRO A 436 16.96 -8.00 -2.64
C PRO A 436 16.89 -9.52 -2.45
N VAL A 437 17.18 -9.97 -1.23
CA VAL A 437 17.12 -11.38 -0.82
C VAL A 437 16.01 -11.65 0.21
N VAL A 438 15.39 -10.58 0.72
CA VAL A 438 14.22 -10.62 1.59
C VAL A 438 13.02 -10.03 0.86
N TRP A 439 11.93 -10.80 0.79
CA TRP A 439 10.63 -10.28 0.43
C TRP A 439 10.03 -9.57 1.64
N LEU A 440 9.81 -8.26 1.56
CA LEU A 440 9.18 -7.48 2.61
C LEU A 440 7.82 -7.00 2.13
N CYS A 441 6.78 -7.40 2.85
CA CYS A 441 5.44 -6.83 2.74
C CYS A 441 5.35 -5.67 3.74
N ALA A 442 4.95 -4.47 3.29
CA ALA A 442 4.59 -3.39 4.21
C ALA A 442 3.14 -3.56 4.72
N ASP A 443 2.76 -2.83 5.79
CA ASP A 443 1.60 -3.15 6.65
C ASP A 443 0.26 -3.14 5.92
N ASP A 444 0.15 -2.32 4.88
CA ASP A 444 -1.05 -1.93 4.16
C ASP A 444 -1.11 -2.46 2.73
N HIS A 445 -0.12 -3.29 2.34
CA HIS A 445 0.04 -3.78 0.98
C HIS A 445 -0.28 -5.27 0.89
N PHE A 446 -1.35 -5.67 0.21
CA PHE A 446 -1.62 -7.09 -0.08
C PHE A 446 -0.76 -7.59 -1.25
N ASN A 447 0.55 -7.55 -1.07
CA ASN A 447 1.50 -8.02 -2.08
C ASN A 447 1.87 -9.51 -1.89
N PHE A 448 0.89 -10.34 -1.50
CA PHE A 448 1.11 -11.78 -1.34
C PHE A 448 -0.12 -12.63 -1.69
N HIS A 449 0.13 -13.80 -2.26
CA HIS A 449 -0.84 -14.85 -2.57
C HIS A 449 -0.20 -16.23 -2.34
N PRO A 450 -0.96 -17.34 -2.29
CA PRO A 450 -0.42 -18.64 -1.85
C PRO A 450 0.73 -19.21 -2.70
N GLN A 451 0.92 -18.74 -3.93
CA GLN A 451 1.97 -19.23 -4.84
C GLN A 451 3.31 -18.48 -4.72
N MET A 452 3.38 -17.43 -3.90
CA MET A 452 4.57 -16.62 -3.74
C MET A 452 5.85 -17.40 -3.38
N PRO A 453 5.87 -18.47 -2.54
CA PRO A 453 7.12 -19.18 -2.23
C PRO A 453 7.88 -19.68 -3.47
N GLN A 454 7.17 -20.21 -4.48
CA GLN A 454 7.77 -20.64 -5.73
C GLN A 454 8.37 -19.46 -6.50
N ILE A 455 7.58 -18.40 -6.64
CA ILE A 455 7.95 -17.19 -7.40
C ILE A 455 9.18 -16.53 -6.76
N LEU A 456 9.13 -16.30 -5.45
CA LEU A 456 10.21 -15.67 -4.68
C LEU A 456 11.52 -16.47 -4.76
N LYS A 457 11.47 -17.80 -4.56
CA LYS A 457 12.66 -18.65 -4.68
C LYS A 457 13.28 -18.57 -6.07
N ASP A 458 12.46 -18.53 -7.12
CA ASP A 458 12.95 -18.52 -8.49
C ASP A 458 13.50 -17.14 -8.93
N PHE A 459 13.13 -16.07 -8.22
CA PHE A 459 13.80 -14.77 -8.31
C PHE A 459 15.02 -14.64 -7.39
N GLY A 460 15.36 -15.66 -6.60
CA GLY A 460 16.54 -15.67 -5.73
C GLY A 460 16.32 -15.09 -4.32
N TYR A 461 15.07 -14.86 -3.90
CA TYR A 461 14.77 -14.54 -2.51
C TYR A 461 15.01 -15.75 -1.61
N ARG A 462 15.53 -15.49 -0.40
CA ARG A 462 15.81 -16.50 0.62
C ARG A 462 14.81 -16.47 1.77
N TYR A 463 14.30 -15.28 2.08
CA TYR A 463 13.46 -15.03 3.23
C TYR A 463 12.22 -14.22 2.84
N ALA A 464 11.16 -14.34 3.63
CA ALA A 464 9.98 -13.49 3.51
C ALA A 464 9.54 -12.94 4.88
N VAL A 465 9.09 -11.71 4.88
CA VAL A 465 8.46 -11.04 6.02
C VAL A 465 7.07 -10.65 5.58
N LEU A 466 6.07 -11.33 6.15
CA LEU A 466 4.66 -11.04 5.89
C LEU A 466 4.14 -10.13 7.02
N ARG A 467 4.10 -8.82 6.75
CA ARG A 467 3.48 -7.82 7.63
C ARG A 467 2.01 -7.74 7.24
N GLY A 468 1.12 -8.04 8.18
CA GLY A 468 -0.30 -7.76 8.04
C GLY A 468 -0.87 -7.40 9.40
N HIS A 469 -1.86 -6.52 9.42
CA HIS A 469 -2.55 -6.09 10.63
C HIS A 469 -3.45 -7.22 11.19
N ALA A 470 -2.87 -8.34 11.59
CA ALA A 470 -3.51 -9.22 12.53
C ALA A 470 -3.34 -8.60 13.93
N HIS A 471 -4.39 -7.94 14.45
CA HIS A 471 -4.55 -7.57 15.88
C HIS A 471 -4.00 -6.22 16.39
N THR A 472 -3.81 -5.21 15.54
CA THR A 472 -3.60 -3.86 16.08
C THR A 472 -4.93 -3.33 16.65
N PHE A 473 -4.92 -2.87 17.90
CA PHE A 473 -6.03 -2.31 18.68
C PHE A 473 -6.92 -3.34 19.39
N ASP A 474 -6.35 -4.01 20.40
CA ASP A 474 -7.11 -4.70 21.46
C ASP A 474 -7.39 -3.74 22.65
N SER A 475 -7.66 -2.47 22.36
CA SER A 475 -8.27 -1.57 23.33
C SER A 475 -9.74 -1.49 23.00
N ALA A 476 -10.59 -1.96 23.92
CA ALA A 476 -12.06 -1.87 23.87
C ALA A 476 -12.61 -0.43 23.67
N SER A 477 -11.73 0.58 23.56
CA SER A 477 -12.03 1.98 23.32
C SER A 477 -11.91 2.44 21.85
N ASP A 478 -11.22 1.70 20.97
CA ASP A 478 -11.03 2.07 19.55
C ASP A 478 -11.71 1.06 18.62
N GLU A 479 -13.04 1.03 18.69
CA GLU A 479 -13.93 0.13 17.93
C GLU A 479 -13.78 0.23 16.38
N TRP A 480 -13.03 1.22 15.87
CA TRP A 480 -12.83 1.56 14.45
C TRP A 480 -11.81 0.68 13.70
N LEU A 481 -10.91 -0.04 14.39
CA LEU A 481 -9.68 -0.58 13.76
C LEU A 481 -9.53 -2.12 13.79
N HIS A 482 -10.56 -2.86 14.19
CA HIS A 482 -10.49 -4.31 14.42
C HIS A 482 -10.39 -5.24 13.18
N ILE A 483 -10.20 -4.70 11.97
CA ILE A 483 -10.06 -5.52 10.75
C ILE A 483 -8.93 -4.94 9.92
N GLY A 484 -7.73 -5.43 10.16
CA GLY A 484 -6.55 -5.08 9.41
C GLY A 484 -6.44 -5.79 8.05
N PRO A 485 -5.54 -5.35 7.16
CA PRO A 485 -5.27 -5.94 5.84
C PRO A 485 -4.66 -7.35 5.85
N GLY A 486 -5.29 -8.31 6.53
CA GLY A 486 -4.80 -9.68 6.59
C GLY A 486 -5.01 -10.29 7.95
N ILE A 487 -5.97 -11.21 8.09
CA ILE A 487 -6.05 -12.02 9.32
C ILE A 487 -5.23 -13.29 9.10
N PHE A 488 -3.94 -13.19 9.41
CA PHE A 488 -3.14 -14.39 9.61
C PHE A 488 -3.71 -15.19 10.79
N PRO A 489 -3.81 -16.52 10.69
CA PRO A 489 -4.09 -17.35 11.87
C PRO A 489 -3.08 -17.01 12.97
N ARG A 490 -3.53 -16.92 14.23
CA ARG A 490 -2.60 -16.78 15.36
C ARG A 490 -1.63 -17.95 15.35
N MET A 491 -0.37 -17.66 15.05
CA MET A 491 0.72 -18.64 15.03
C MET A 491 1.57 -18.46 16.28
N GLN A 492 1.82 -19.55 17.01
CA GLN A 492 2.70 -19.51 18.18
C GLN A 492 4.18 -19.47 17.76
N GLU A 493 4.47 -19.93 16.54
CA GLU A 493 5.81 -20.00 15.99
C GLU A 493 6.34 -18.62 15.56
N ARG A 494 7.62 -18.38 15.86
CA ARG A 494 8.33 -17.14 15.48
C ARG A 494 8.60 -17.08 13.97
N LYS A 495 9.06 -18.20 13.41
CA LYS A 495 9.33 -18.43 11.99
C LYS A 495 8.70 -19.73 11.52
N ILE A 496 8.27 -19.73 10.27
CA ILE A 496 7.72 -20.90 9.58
C ILE A 496 8.48 -21.15 8.26
N TRP A 497 8.44 -22.37 7.76
CA TRP A 497 8.61 -22.64 6.34
C TRP A 497 7.27 -22.36 5.66
N TRP A 498 7.14 -21.21 5.00
CA TRP A 498 5.95 -20.91 4.20
C TRP A 498 5.99 -21.74 2.93
N ARG A 499 5.05 -22.67 2.85
CA ARG A 499 4.90 -23.63 1.75
C ARG A 499 3.88 -23.11 0.73
N GLY A 500 4.28 -23.03 -0.53
CA GLY A 500 3.42 -22.71 -1.66
C GLY A 500 2.59 -23.90 -2.14
N LEU A 501 1.72 -23.68 -3.13
CA LEU A 501 0.84 -24.72 -3.67
C LEU A 501 1.61 -25.85 -4.37
N ASP A 502 2.75 -25.50 -4.97
CA ASP A 502 3.72 -26.45 -5.58
C ASP A 502 4.63 -27.14 -4.54
N ARG A 503 4.41 -26.89 -3.24
CA ARG A 503 5.23 -27.35 -2.11
C ARG A 503 6.61 -26.70 -1.99
N THR A 504 6.93 -25.66 -2.77
CA THR A 504 8.15 -24.88 -2.54
C THR A 504 8.05 -24.18 -1.18
N GLU A 505 9.14 -24.15 -0.42
CA GLU A 505 9.22 -23.53 0.90
C GLU A 505 10.19 -22.35 0.93
N ILE A 506 9.80 -21.29 1.61
CA ILE A 506 10.64 -20.14 1.93
C ILE A 506 10.58 -19.86 3.43
N GLU A 507 11.71 -19.49 4.03
CA GLU A 507 11.78 -19.17 5.46
C GLU A 507 11.09 -17.83 5.70
N THR A 508 10.07 -17.83 6.55
CA THR A 508 9.14 -16.71 6.67
C THR A 508 8.88 -16.33 8.10
N VAL A 509 8.85 -15.03 8.36
CA VAL A 509 8.18 -14.49 9.55
C VAL A 509 6.76 -14.08 9.18
N THR A 510 5.77 -14.71 9.80
CA THR A 510 4.36 -14.28 9.76
C THR A 510 4.13 -13.31 10.91
N ALA A 511 3.81 -12.04 10.68
CA ALA A 511 3.59 -11.09 11.77
C ALA A 511 2.27 -11.41 12.54
N PRO A 512 2.34 -11.45 13.88
CA PRO A 512 1.55 -10.58 14.72
C PRO A 512 2.49 -9.94 15.73
N SER A 513 2.97 -8.74 15.41
CA SER A 513 3.25 -7.75 16.44
C SER A 513 2.25 -6.65 16.21
N GLN A 514 1.70 -6.09 17.28
CA GLN A 514 1.01 -4.81 17.21
C GLN A 514 1.87 -3.85 16.35
N LYS A 515 1.28 -3.02 15.48
CA LYS A 515 1.79 -1.67 15.22
C LYS A 515 1.99 -1.05 16.59
N VAL A 516 3.13 -1.32 17.20
CA VAL A 516 3.51 -0.59 18.38
C VAL A 516 4.02 0.70 17.80
N ASN A 517 3.12 1.69 17.76
CA ASN A 517 3.53 3.08 17.66
C ASN A 517 4.71 3.25 18.62
N PHE A 518 5.85 3.75 18.13
CA PHE A 518 7.05 3.80 18.98
C PHE A 518 6.76 4.67 20.23
N ALA A 519 5.88 5.68 20.12
CA ALA A 519 5.33 6.39 21.27
C ALA A 519 4.41 5.55 22.18
N LYS A 520 3.68 4.54 21.68
CA LYS A 520 3.01 3.51 22.51
C LYS A 520 4.01 2.53 23.13
N TRP A 521 5.14 2.26 22.49
CA TRP A 521 6.21 1.43 23.07
C TRP A 521 6.81 2.08 24.30
N TRP A 522 6.82 3.41 24.33
CA TRP A 522 7.27 4.13 25.50
C TRP A 522 6.26 4.01 26.63
N LYS A 523 4.95 3.96 26.32
CA LYS A 523 3.90 3.63 27.30
C LYS A 523 4.17 2.25 27.85
N ALA A 524 4.56 2.16 29.11
CA ALA A 524 4.71 0.90 29.85
C ALA A 524 3.36 0.18 30.07
N GLU A 525 2.55 0.06 29.02
CA GLU A 525 1.55 -0.99 28.98
C GLU A 525 2.29 -2.34 29.03
N PRO A 526 1.76 -3.32 29.77
CA PRO A 526 2.47 -4.56 29.99
C PRO A 526 2.81 -5.24 28.66
N LEU A 527 4.10 -5.27 28.35
CA LEU A 527 4.75 -6.03 27.28
C LEU A 527 4.40 -7.53 27.32
N GLU A 528 3.76 -8.00 28.39
CA GLU A 528 3.13 -9.32 28.48
C GLU A 528 2.05 -9.55 27.40
N ALA A 529 1.43 -8.48 26.85
CA ALA A 529 0.49 -8.58 25.73
C ALA A 529 1.17 -8.81 24.36
N ALA A 530 2.49 -8.57 24.24
CA ALA A 530 3.26 -8.88 23.03
C ALA A 530 3.64 -10.36 23.06
N GLU A 531 2.68 -11.24 22.79
CA GLU A 531 2.89 -12.67 22.64
C GLU A 531 4.09 -12.95 21.69
N ASN A 532 5.22 -13.34 22.27
CA ASN A 532 6.24 -14.22 21.66
C ASN A 532 7.14 -13.72 20.51
N LYS A 533 7.36 -12.41 20.28
CA LYS A 533 8.20 -11.94 19.15
C LYS A 533 9.33 -10.99 19.52
N ASP A 534 10.57 -11.44 19.29
CA ASP A 534 11.82 -10.69 19.49
C ASP A 534 12.09 -9.64 18.38
N MET A 535 11.09 -9.24 17.59
CA MET A 535 11.23 -8.36 16.42
C MET A 535 10.27 -7.17 16.53
N LEU A 536 10.78 -5.99 16.18
CA LEU A 536 10.04 -4.73 16.24
C LEU A 536 10.21 -3.96 14.93
N PHE A 537 9.08 -3.65 14.29
CA PHE A 537 9.04 -2.71 13.17
C PHE A 537 8.72 -1.31 13.67
N GLY A 538 9.53 -0.32 13.27
CA GLY A 538 9.14 1.09 13.42
C GLY A 538 7.92 1.44 12.60
N GLN A 539 6.98 2.20 13.17
CA GLN A 539 5.95 2.93 12.39
C GLN A 539 6.57 3.85 11.35
N SER A 540 7.85 4.15 11.53
CA SER A 540 8.59 5.09 10.76
C SER A 540 9.20 4.52 9.48
N ILE A 541 9.01 3.22 9.17
CA ILE A 541 9.34 2.69 7.83
C ILE A 541 8.72 3.60 6.76
N ASP A 542 7.46 4.02 6.92
CA ASP A 542 6.84 5.07 6.11
C ASP A 542 7.69 6.34 6.25
N ALA A 543 8.24 6.84 5.14
CA ALA A 543 9.27 7.88 5.09
C ALA A 543 8.79 9.26 5.58
N THR A 544 7.99 9.34 6.63
CA THR A 544 7.14 10.46 7.02
C THR A 544 7.05 10.70 8.53
N HIS A 545 7.63 9.82 9.37
CA HIS A 545 7.52 9.89 10.83
C HIS A 545 8.88 9.80 11.55
N ASP A 546 9.18 10.81 12.38
CA ASP A 546 10.23 10.75 13.41
C ASP A 546 9.51 10.52 14.75
N GLU A 547 9.88 9.43 15.43
CA GLU A 547 9.24 9.03 16.68
C GLU A 547 10.04 9.60 17.87
N PRO A 548 9.39 10.03 18.96
CA PRO A 548 10.09 10.61 20.11
C PRO A 548 11.23 9.70 20.61
N ALA A 549 12.41 10.26 20.82
CA ALA A 549 13.61 9.56 21.27
C ALA A 549 14.20 8.49 20.33
N GLU A 550 13.66 8.28 19.11
CA GLU A 550 14.14 7.25 18.18
C GLU A 550 15.58 7.52 17.73
N ARG A 551 15.85 8.77 17.35
CA ARG A 551 17.19 9.27 17.05
C ARG A 551 18.15 9.04 18.20
N GLU A 552 17.73 9.37 19.42
CA GLU A 552 18.52 9.22 20.64
C GLU A 552 18.85 7.75 20.92
N HIS A 553 17.89 6.84 20.76
CA HIS A 553 18.14 5.41 20.89
C HIS A 553 19.03 4.85 19.77
N THR A 554 18.92 5.36 18.55
CA THR A 554 19.88 5.08 17.46
C THR A 554 21.30 5.47 17.89
N LEU A 555 21.49 6.71 18.38
CA LEU A 555 22.80 7.19 18.85
C LEU A 555 23.36 6.33 20.00
N LEU A 556 22.52 5.93 20.96
CA LEU A 556 22.95 5.05 22.06
C LEU A 556 23.34 3.66 21.58
N SER A 557 22.67 3.12 20.56
CA SER A 557 22.91 1.76 20.05
C SER A 557 24.35 1.57 19.58
N GLY A 558 24.97 2.61 19.00
CA GLY A 558 26.40 2.60 18.64
C GLY A 558 27.37 2.49 19.82
N THR A 559 26.88 2.61 21.05
CA THR A 559 27.63 2.34 22.28
C THR A 559 27.17 1.02 22.91
N PHE A 560 25.91 0.94 23.35
CA PHE A 560 25.24 -0.30 23.77
C PHE A 560 23.72 -0.19 23.51
N PRO A 561 23.06 -1.27 23.04
CA PRO A 561 21.64 -1.25 22.73
C PRO A 561 20.79 -1.18 24.01
N VAL A 562 20.23 -0.01 24.30
CA VAL A 562 19.34 0.18 25.47
C VAL A 562 17.90 -0.26 25.16
N ALA A 563 17.39 0.04 23.97
CA ALA A 563 16.02 -0.34 23.56
C ALA A 563 15.97 -1.64 22.72
N GLY A 564 17.10 -2.06 22.15
CA GLY A 564 17.20 -3.20 21.24
C GLY A 564 18.29 -2.98 20.21
N LYS A 565 18.63 -4.02 19.45
CA LYS A 565 19.66 -3.95 18.40
C LYS A 565 19.02 -3.57 17.08
N PHE A 566 19.42 -2.42 16.51
CA PHE A 566 19.07 -2.09 15.12
C PHE A 566 19.71 -3.10 14.17
N THR A 567 18.92 -3.63 13.24
CA THR A 567 19.37 -4.66 12.31
C THR A 567 18.62 -4.58 10.98
N THR A 568 19.12 -5.31 9.99
CA THR A 568 18.46 -5.59 8.72
C THR A 568 17.66 -6.90 8.80
N CYS A 569 16.68 -7.09 7.91
CA CYS A 569 15.86 -8.29 7.77
C CYS A 569 16.74 -9.53 7.56
N GLU A 570 17.65 -9.52 6.59
CA GLU A 570 18.56 -10.63 6.35
C GLU A 570 19.37 -10.99 7.62
N ASN A 571 19.94 -9.99 8.29
CA ASN A 571 20.74 -10.23 9.49
C ASN A 571 19.91 -10.89 10.59
N TYR A 572 18.64 -10.53 10.75
CA TYR A 572 17.76 -11.22 11.70
C TYR A 572 17.59 -12.69 11.36
N PHE A 573 17.34 -13.04 10.10
CA PHE A 573 17.20 -14.45 9.70
C PHE A 573 18.48 -15.24 9.95
N ILE A 574 19.65 -14.66 9.65
CA ILE A 574 20.96 -15.29 9.87
C ILE A 574 21.24 -15.55 11.36
N HIS A 575 20.86 -14.61 12.24
CA HIS A 575 21.21 -14.67 13.67
C HIS A 575 20.13 -15.30 14.55
N THR A 576 19.00 -15.72 13.99
CA THR A 576 17.90 -16.36 14.74
C THR A 576 17.68 -17.82 14.33
N PRO A 577 17.26 -18.72 15.24
CA PRO A 577 17.09 -20.14 14.95
C PRO A 577 16.15 -20.40 13.78
N ALA A 578 16.44 -21.37 12.91
CA ALA A 578 15.61 -21.74 11.75
C ALA A 578 14.16 -22.13 12.14
N PRO A 579 13.21 -22.11 11.18
CA PRO A 579 11.82 -22.48 11.44
C PRO A 579 11.67 -23.92 11.92
N GLN A 580 10.71 -24.15 12.81
CA GLN A 580 10.43 -25.47 13.39
C GLN A 580 9.33 -26.23 12.64
N CYS A 581 8.52 -25.54 11.84
CA CYS A 581 7.38 -26.14 11.15
C CYS A 581 7.19 -25.58 9.74
N SER A 582 6.54 -26.39 8.89
CA SER A 582 6.07 -25.99 7.56
C SER A 582 4.56 -25.75 7.58
N ARG A 583 4.12 -24.69 6.89
CA ARG A 583 2.72 -24.26 6.82
C ARG A 583 2.38 -23.82 5.39
N PHE A 584 1.29 -24.37 4.86
CA PHE A 584 0.65 -23.82 3.67
C PHE A 584 -0.30 -22.71 4.13
N LEU A 585 -0.24 -21.55 3.49
CA LEU A 585 -1.13 -20.42 3.75
C LEU A 585 -2.05 -20.26 2.54
N GLY A 586 -3.30 -20.69 2.68
CA GLY A 586 -4.32 -20.61 1.63
C GLY A 586 -4.97 -19.23 1.56
N VAL A 587 -5.96 -19.08 0.67
CA VAL A 587 -6.68 -17.80 0.47
C VAL A 587 -7.46 -17.35 1.70
N ASP A 588 -7.91 -18.28 2.54
CA ASP A 588 -8.56 -17.99 3.82
C ASP A 588 -7.56 -17.61 4.93
N ASP A 589 -6.29 -18.02 4.82
CA ASP A 589 -5.21 -17.64 5.75
C ASP A 589 -4.57 -16.30 5.36
N LEU A 590 -4.49 -16.03 4.06
CA LEU A 590 -4.03 -14.78 3.45
C LEU A 590 -5.20 -13.84 3.17
N TRP A 591 -6.22 -13.92 4.03
CA TRP A 591 -7.52 -13.29 3.83
C TRP A 591 -7.51 -11.81 4.16
N GLY A 592 -7.96 -10.97 3.23
CA GLY A 592 -8.12 -9.55 3.50
C GLY A 592 -9.18 -8.86 2.67
N ILE A 593 -10.04 -8.11 3.35
CA ILE A 593 -11.11 -7.31 2.76
C ILE A 593 -10.76 -5.81 2.69
N PHE A 594 -9.48 -5.44 2.79
CA PHE A 594 -9.12 -4.02 2.88
C PHE A 594 -9.13 -3.22 1.55
N PRO A 595 -9.04 -3.80 0.32
CA PRO A 595 -9.14 -2.98 -0.88
C PRO A 595 -10.41 -2.11 -0.91
N GLN A 596 -11.51 -2.59 -0.32
CA GLN A 596 -12.75 -1.80 -0.18
C GLN A 596 -12.67 -0.66 0.86
N LYS A 597 -11.77 -0.73 1.85
CA LYS A 597 -11.72 0.21 2.99
C LYS A 597 -11.02 1.52 2.65
N TRP A 598 -9.88 1.47 1.95
CA TRP A 598 -9.13 2.67 1.56
C TRP A 598 -9.76 3.36 0.35
N THR A 599 -10.18 2.56 -0.62
CA THR A 599 -10.52 2.99 -1.98
C THR A 599 -12.04 3.07 -2.24
N GLY A 600 -12.85 2.27 -1.54
CA GLY A 600 -14.27 2.06 -1.86
C GLY A 600 -14.48 1.06 -3.01
N LEU A 601 -15.59 0.30 -2.98
CA LEU A 601 -15.79 -0.80 -3.93
C LEU A 601 -15.87 -0.36 -5.40
N GLY A 602 -16.55 0.76 -5.67
CA GLY A 602 -16.75 1.20 -7.05
C GLY A 602 -15.47 1.67 -7.72
N TRP A 603 -14.58 2.34 -6.97
CA TRP A 603 -13.26 2.75 -7.48
C TRP A 603 -12.34 1.55 -7.67
N LEU A 604 -12.33 0.60 -6.74
CA LEU A 604 -11.61 -0.66 -6.88
C LEU A 604 -12.02 -1.38 -8.17
N ASN A 605 -13.32 -1.50 -8.41
CA ASN A 605 -13.88 -2.13 -9.61
C ASN A 605 -13.45 -1.39 -10.89
N ALA A 606 -13.50 -0.06 -10.90
CA ALA A 606 -13.07 0.75 -12.04
C ALA A 606 -11.55 0.61 -12.31
N GLY A 607 -10.72 0.67 -11.26
CA GLY A 607 -9.28 0.43 -11.36
C GLY A 607 -8.96 -0.98 -11.85
N PHE A 608 -9.66 -1.99 -11.33
CA PHE A 608 -9.51 -3.39 -11.72
C PHE A 608 -9.90 -3.62 -13.18
N ALA A 609 -11.06 -3.11 -13.62
CA ALA A 609 -11.51 -3.24 -15.00
C ALA A 609 -10.53 -2.60 -16.00
N ARG A 610 -10.01 -1.41 -15.69
CA ARG A 610 -8.99 -0.74 -16.50
C ARG A 610 -7.71 -1.58 -16.60
N ASN A 611 -7.21 -2.06 -15.46
CA ASN A 611 -6.03 -2.93 -15.39
C ASN A 611 -6.19 -4.20 -16.24
N ARG A 612 -7.37 -4.84 -16.19
CA ARG A 612 -7.66 -6.04 -17.00
C ARG A 612 -7.67 -5.78 -18.50
N ILE A 613 -8.25 -4.66 -18.94
CA ILE A 613 -8.24 -4.28 -20.35
C ILE A 613 -6.81 -4.10 -20.86
N MET A 614 -5.99 -3.38 -20.10
CA MET A 614 -4.58 -3.12 -20.46
C MET A 614 -3.73 -4.38 -20.46
N GLU A 615 -3.85 -5.21 -19.42
CA GLU A 615 -3.14 -6.50 -19.32
C GLU A 615 -3.41 -7.35 -20.54
N ARG A 616 -4.69 -7.53 -20.90
CA ARG A 616 -5.10 -8.28 -22.08
C ARG A 616 -4.44 -7.73 -23.34
N LEU A 617 -4.53 -6.42 -23.57
CA LEU A 617 -3.97 -5.78 -24.76
C LEU A 617 -2.45 -5.97 -24.85
N LEU A 618 -1.73 -5.78 -23.74
CA LEU A 618 -0.28 -5.97 -23.68
C LEU A 618 0.12 -7.42 -23.95
N LEU A 619 -0.58 -8.39 -23.33
CA LEU A 619 -0.31 -9.80 -23.59
C LEU A 619 -0.56 -10.15 -25.06
N TYR A 620 -1.60 -9.61 -25.69
CA TYR A 620 -1.88 -9.85 -27.11
C TYR A 620 -0.79 -9.23 -27.99
N ALA A 621 -0.44 -7.98 -27.72
CA ALA A 621 0.61 -7.25 -28.41
C ALA A 621 1.93 -8.03 -28.31
N GLU A 622 2.38 -8.40 -27.12
CA GLU A 622 3.59 -9.20 -26.94
C GLU A 622 3.55 -10.53 -27.71
N ARG A 623 2.46 -11.28 -27.57
CA ARG A 623 2.33 -12.62 -28.17
C ARG A 623 2.44 -12.55 -29.69
N PHE A 624 1.64 -11.69 -30.33
CA PHE A 624 1.61 -11.59 -31.79
C PHE A 624 2.78 -10.78 -32.35
N HIS A 625 3.28 -9.80 -31.62
CA HIS A 625 4.49 -9.06 -32.00
C HIS A 625 5.71 -9.98 -31.99
N ALA A 626 5.90 -10.81 -30.96
CA ALA A 626 6.97 -11.80 -30.91
C ALA A 626 6.90 -12.78 -32.08
N ILE A 627 5.69 -13.24 -32.46
CA ILE A 627 5.51 -14.07 -33.66
C ILE A 627 5.91 -13.28 -34.92
N ALA A 628 5.45 -12.03 -35.07
CA ALA A 628 5.77 -11.21 -36.23
C ALA A 628 7.28 -10.95 -36.36
N VAL A 629 7.98 -10.67 -35.26
CA VAL A 629 9.44 -10.49 -35.22
C VAL A 629 10.17 -11.77 -35.66
N LEU A 630 9.69 -12.94 -35.23
CA LEU A 630 10.23 -14.23 -35.70
C LEU A 630 10.14 -14.42 -37.23
N TYR A 631 9.25 -13.69 -37.90
CA TYR A 631 9.09 -13.70 -39.35
C TYR A 631 9.63 -12.44 -40.05
N GLY A 632 10.41 -11.62 -39.34
CA GLY A 632 11.14 -10.49 -39.93
C GLY A 632 10.53 -9.12 -39.70
N LEU A 633 9.51 -8.99 -38.84
CA LEU A 633 9.07 -7.67 -38.38
C LEU A 633 10.15 -7.02 -37.50
N GLN A 634 10.31 -5.71 -37.60
CA GLN A 634 11.18 -4.97 -36.70
C GLN A 634 10.62 -5.01 -35.27
N SER A 635 11.49 -5.31 -34.31
CA SER A 635 11.13 -5.35 -32.89
C SER A 635 10.81 -3.95 -32.33
N ARG A 636 9.79 -3.91 -31.47
CA ARG A 636 9.37 -2.76 -30.65
C ARG A 636 9.37 -3.14 -29.16
N GLU A 637 10.32 -3.98 -28.73
CA GLU A 637 10.44 -4.49 -27.36
C GLU A 637 10.55 -3.37 -26.32
N GLU A 638 11.31 -2.31 -26.60
CA GLU A 638 11.47 -1.16 -25.68
C GLU A 638 10.13 -0.46 -25.42
N GLU A 639 9.31 -0.24 -26.45
CA GLU A 639 8.00 0.39 -26.32
C GLU A 639 7.01 -0.49 -25.55
N LEU A 640 7.06 -1.82 -25.75
CA LEU A 640 6.31 -2.78 -24.93
C LEU A 640 6.77 -2.76 -23.48
N SER A 641 8.08 -2.65 -23.23
CA SER A 641 8.64 -2.54 -21.89
C SER A 641 8.14 -1.28 -21.16
N ASP A 642 8.15 -0.12 -21.83
CA ASP A 642 7.61 1.12 -21.29
C ASP A 642 6.10 1.03 -21.02
N ALA A 643 5.35 0.40 -21.92
CA ALA A 643 3.92 0.20 -21.74
C ALA A 643 3.61 -0.76 -20.56
N TRP A 644 4.45 -1.76 -20.31
CA TRP A 644 4.38 -2.60 -19.11
C TRP A 644 4.65 -1.79 -17.85
N LYS A 645 5.74 -1.02 -17.80
CA LYS A 645 6.06 -0.16 -16.65
C LYS A 645 4.90 0.78 -16.32
N ASN A 646 4.27 1.37 -17.33
CA ASN A 646 3.07 2.19 -17.19
C ASN A 646 1.89 1.40 -16.60
N LEU A 647 1.59 0.18 -17.10
CA LEU A 647 0.56 -0.68 -16.48
C LEU A 647 0.86 -0.94 -15.00
N LEU A 648 2.10 -1.33 -14.67
CA LEU A 648 2.49 -1.66 -13.30
C LEU A 648 2.37 -0.45 -12.35
N LEU A 649 2.60 0.78 -12.83
CA LEU A 649 2.33 2.01 -12.06
C LEU A 649 0.84 2.15 -11.68
N THR A 650 -0.07 1.74 -12.56
CA THR A 650 -1.52 1.80 -12.30
C THR A 650 -2.02 0.70 -11.35
N GLN A 651 -1.16 -0.26 -11.01
CA GLN A 651 -1.47 -1.37 -10.09
C GLN A 651 -1.11 -1.07 -8.64
N ASP A 652 -0.44 0.05 -8.38
CA ASP A 652 -0.15 0.46 -7.01
C ASP A 652 -1.45 0.55 -6.19
N HIS A 653 -1.39 0.15 -4.92
CA HIS A 653 -2.55 0.17 -4.03
C HIS A 653 -3.21 1.56 -3.91
N LEU A 654 -2.47 2.65 -4.13
CA LEU A 654 -2.99 4.02 -4.17
C LEU A 654 -3.69 4.40 -5.49
N SER A 655 -3.45 3.65 -6.56
CA SER A 655 -4.02 3.93 -7.90
C SER A 655 -5.44 3.42 -8.05
N PHE A 656 -5.90 2.48 -7.21
CA PHE A 656 -7.26 1.93 -7.28
C PHE A 656 -8.35 2.90 -6.81
N GLY A 657 -8.03 3.95 -6.05
CA GLY A 657 -8.94 5.06 -5.75
C GLY A 657 -8.42 5.94 -4.62
N PRO A 658 -9.04 7.10 -4.38
CA PRO A 658 -8.55 8.02 -3.38
C PRO A 658 -8.68 7.37 -2.00
N SER A 659 -7.59 7.33 -1.24
CA SER A 659 -7.68 6.99 0.18
C SER A 659 -8.75 7.89 0.81
N LYS A 660 -9.65 7.34 1.64
CA LYS A 660 -10.76 8.02 2.35
C LYS A 660 -10.49 9.44 2.90
N HIS A 661 -9.24 9.85 3.01
CA HIS A 661 -8.78 11.21 3.23
C HIS A 661 -8.84 12.10 1.99
N ILE A 662 -9.95 12.12 1.24
CA ILE A 662 -10.24 13.21 0.31
C ILE A 662 -10.29 14.50 1.15
N ALA A 663 -9.14 15.19 1.20
CA ALA A 663 -8.90 16.64 1.22
C ALA A 663 -9.74 17.56 2.15
N GLY A 664 -10.59 17.05 3.03
CA GLY A 664 -11.61 17.84 3.72
C GLY A 664 -11.24 18.32 5.12
N GLU A 665 -10.87 17.42 6.03
CA GLU A 665 -10.78 17.80 7.46
C GLU A 665 -9.62 17.16 8.24
N THR A 666 -8.95 16.15 7.70
CA THR A 666 -7.85 15.45 8.39
C THR A 666 -6.63 15.37 7.49
N GLY A 667 -5.84 16.45 7.46
CA GLY A 667 -4.64 16.67 6.65
C GLY A 667 -3.43 15.78 7.00
N TRP A 668 -3.64 14.50 7.29
CA TRP A 668 -2.57 13.60 7.78
C TRP A 668 -1.67 13.06 6.67
N GLN A 669 -2.11 13.02 5.41
CA GLN A 669 -1.39 12.30 4.34
C GLN A 669 -0.80 13.17 3.23
N SER A 670 -1.18 14.45 3.11
CA SER A 670 -0.59 15.34 2.11
C SER A 670 0.33 16.38 2.75
N THR A 671 1.63 16.12 2.74
CA THR A 671 2.69 17.06 3.14
C THR A 671 2.44 18.47 2.58
N ALA A 672 2.04 18.55 1.30
CA ALA A 672 1.88 19.79 0.56
C ALA A 672 0.67 20.66 0.99
N GLY A 673 -0.52 20.08 1.20
CA GLY A 673 -1.75 20.84 1.45
C GLY A 673 -1.83 21.56 2.80
N TYR A 674 -0.93 21.22 3.73
CA TYR A 674 -0.81 21.85 5.03
C TYR A 674 0.27 22.96 5.03
N TYR A 675 1.41 22.76 4.37
CA TYR A 675 2.48 23.77 4.33
C TYR A 675 2.06 25.06 3.63
N THR A 676 1.26 24.96 2.57
CA THR A 676 0.70 26.12 1.86
C THR A 676 -0.22 26.97 2.75
N LYS A 677 -0.77 26.40 3.84
CA LYS A 677 -1.64 27.12 4.78
C LYS A 677 -0.88 27.83 5.91
N ILE A 678 0.34 27.40 6.28
CA ILE A 678 0.97 27.82 7.55
C ILE A 678 2.37 28.43 7.37
N ILE A 679 3.07 28.13 6.28
CA ILE A 679 4.35 28.79 5.95
C ILE A 679 4.07 29.88 4.91
N PRO A 680 4.14 31.18 5.28
CA PRO A 680 4.05 32.25 4.30
C PRO A 680 5.18 32.10 3.27
N ASN A 681 4.82 32.04 1.98
CA ASN A 681 5.74 31.83 0.84
C ASN A 681 6.39 30.44 0.78
N TRP A 682 5.69 29.37 1.18
CA TRP A 682 6.13 28.00 0.90
C TRP A 682 6.41 27.81 -0.61
N PRO A 683 7.63 27.41 -1.01
CA PRO A 683 8.00 27.27 -2.41
C PRO A 683 7.59 25.92 -3.04
N GLY A 684 7.03 24.98 -2.27
CA GLY A 684 6.64 23.65 -2.76
C GLY A 684 5.23 23.61 -3.37
N ALA A 685 4.95 22.55 -4.13
CA ALA A 685 3.78 22.45 -5.01
C ALA A 685 2.43 22.56 -4.28
N ASP A 686 1.47 23.25 -4.91
CA ASP A 686 0.10 23.38 -4.42
C ASP A 686 -0.68 22.06 -4.66
N LEU A 687 -1.14 21.45 -3.57
CA LEU A 687 -2.12 20.33 -3.48
C LEU A 687 -1.73 18.98 -4.13
N PRO A 688 -2.02 17.83 -3.48
CA PRO A 688 -1.85 16.52 -4.11
C PRO A 688 -2.81 16.36 -5.30
N VAL A 689 -2.27 15.96 -6.45
CA VAL A 689 -3.05 15.54 -7.61
C VAL A 689 -3.80 14.25 -7.25
N SER A 690 -5.02 14.05 -7.75
CA SER A 690 -5.72 12.78 -7.54
C SER A 690 -4.97 11.64 -8.26
N CYS A 691 -4.34 10.75 -7.48
CA CYS A 691 -3.69 9.53 -8.00
C CYS A 691 -4.53 8.76 -9.02
N PRO A 692 -5.85 8.56 -8.81
CA PRO A 692 -6.67 7.82 -9.78
C PRO A 692 -6.74 8.47 -11.16
N GLY A 693 -6.67 9.81 -11.24
CA GLY A 693 -6.71 10.54 -12.51
C GLY A 693 -5.39 10.46 -13.27
N ILE A 694 -4.24 10.42 -12.58
CA ILE A 694 -2.94 10.16 -13.22
C ILE A 694 -2.86 8.69 -13.66
N ALA A 695 -3.31 7.76 -12.81
CA ALA A 695 -3.38 6.35 -13.15
C ALA A 695 -4.26 6.10 -14.37
N GLU A 696 -5.38 6.81 -14.51
CA GLU A 696 -6.23 6.74 -15.71
C GLU A 696 -5.50 7.15 -16.99
N LYS A 697 -4.82 8.30 -16.97
CA LYS A 697 -4.07 8.78 -18.14
C LYS A 697 -2.90 7.85 -18.48
N THR A 698 -2.20 7.36 -17.45
CA THR A 698 -1.11 6.39 -17.59
C THR A 698 -1.63 5.08 -18.19
N ALA A 699 -2.82 4.65 -17.76
CA ALA A 699 -3.52 3.48 -18.29
C ALA A 699 -3.85 3.64 -19.78
N GLU A 700 -4.44 4.78 -20.16
CA GLU A 700 -4.76 5.08 -21.55
C GLU A 700 -3.53 5.12 -22.46
N LEU A 701 -2.41 5.69 -22.00
CA LEU A 701 -1.18 5.74 -22.77
C LEU A 701 -0.62 4.34 -23.06
N SER A 702 -0.58 3.47 -22.04
CA SER A 702 -0.11 2.09 -22.19
C SER A 702 -1.06 1.26 -23.07
N ALA A 703 -2.38 1.44 -22.92
CA ALA A 703 -3.36 0.77 -23.78
C ALA A 703 -3.19 1.16 -25.25
N ARG A 704 -3.05 2.44 -25.57
CA ARG A 704 -2.82 2.92 -26.95
C ARG A 704 -1.54 2.35 -27.55
N THR A 705 -0.46 2.33 -26.78
CA THR A 705 0.82 1.76 -27.23
C THR A 705 0.68 0.27 -27.54
N ALA A 706 -0.02 -0.48 -26.68
CA ALA A 706 -0.29 -1.90 -26.90
C ALA A 706 -1.19 -2.14 -28.12
N GLU A 707 -2.24 -1.34 -28.31
CA GLU A 707 -3.13 -1.40 -29.47
C GLU A 707 -2.38 -1.13 -30.77
N ASP A 708 -1.58 -0.06 -30.83
CA ASP A 708 -0.78 0.29 -32.01
C ASP A 708 0.20 -0.83 -32.41
N ILE A 709 0.86 -1.45 -31.43
CA ILE A 709 1.79 -2.56 -31.67
C ILE A 709 1.05 -3.83 -32.07
N LEU A 710 -0.09 -4.12 -31.43
CA LEU A 710 -0.93 -5.27 -31.77
C LEU A 710 -1.45 -5.15 -33.20
N ASP A 711 -2.05 -4.02 -33.56
CA ASP A 711 -2.59 -3.76 -34.89
C ASP A 711 -1.47 -3.92 -35.92
N PHE A 712 -0.35 -3.23 -35.75
CA PHE A 712 0.80 -3.34 -36.65
C PHE A 712 1.28 -4.80 -36.83
N SER A 713 1.30 -5.57 -35.75
CA SER A 713 1.70 -6.98 -35.78
C SER A 713 0.67 -7.87 -36.49
N LEU A 714 -0.62 -7.68 -36.21
CA LEU A 714 -1.70 -8.43 -36.87
C LEU A 714 -1.79 -8.07 -38.36
N GLU A 715 -1.53 -6.81 -38.74
CA GLU A 715 -1.45 -6.39 -40.13
C GLU A 715 -0.32 -7.13 -40.87
N PHE A 716 0.87 -7.20 -40.29
CA PHE A 716 2.00 -7.93 -40.84
C PHE A 716 1.70 -9.43 -41.00
N LEU A 717 1.17 -10.07 -39.95
CA LEU A 717 0.83 -11.50 -39.97
C LEU A 717 -0.27 -11.80 -40.99
N THR A 718 -1.27 -10.92 -41.10
CA THR A 718 -2.36 -11.03 -42.08
C THR A 718 -1.84 -11.00 -43.52
N ALA A 719 -0.84 -10.16 -43.81
CA ALA A 719 -0.23 -10.08 -45.13
C ALA A 719 0.49 -11.39 -45.54
N CYS A 720 0.87 -12.23 -44.57
CA CYS A 720 1.52 -13.51 -44.83
C CYS A 720 0.54 -14.64 -45.23
N ILE A 721 -0.78 -14.43 -45.08
CA ILE A 721 -1.81 -15.45 -45.33
C ILE A 721 -2.17 -15.51 -46.81
N ASP A 722 -2.17 -16.73 -47.36
CA ASP A 722 -2.59 -17.00 -48.74
C ASP A 722 -4.09 -16.78 -48.93
N ASN A 723 -4.48 -16.34 -50.13
CA ASN A 723 -5.86 -16.25 -50.58
C ASN A 723 -6.11 -17.31 -51.67
N PRO A 724 -6.58 -18.52 -51.30
CA PRO A 724 -6.71 -19.63 -52.22
C PRO A 724 -7.95 -19.53 -53.12
N LEU A 725 -8.79 -18.50 -52.99
CA LEU A 725 -9.95 -18.34 -53.86
C LEU A 725 -9.52 -18.07 -55.32
N PRO A 726 -10.20 -18.68 -56.31
CA PRO A 726 -9.92 -18.43 -57.74
C PRO A 726 -10.07 -16.95 -58.10
N ASP A 727 -9.37 -16.47 -59.13
CA ASP A 727 -9.42 -15.05 -59.57
C ASP A 727 -10.84 -14.53 -59.83
N SER A 728 -11.77 -15.41 -60.24
CA SER A 728 -13.19 -15.07 -60.43
C SER A 728 -13.95 -14.76 -59.13
N TYR A 729 -13.42 -15.19 -57.98
CA TYR A 729 -13.93 -14.91 -56.62
C TYR A 729 -13.08 -13.86 -55.88
N ARG A 730 -11.86 -13.55 -56.36
CA ARG A 730 -10.97 -12.52 -55.78
C ARG A 730 -11.51 -11.09 -55.95
N CYS A 731 -12.46 -10.88 -56.84
CA CYS A 731 -13.07 -9.58 -57.07
C CYS A 731 -14.19 -9.31 -56.03
N GLY A 732 -13.81 -8.84 -54.84
CA GLY A 732 -14.73 -8.19 -53.91
C GLY A 732 -15.21 -8.99 -52.69
N GLN A 733 -14.58 -10.12 -52.35
CA GLN A 733 -14.83 -10.80 -51.06
C GLN A 733 -13.68 -10.56 -50.09
N SER A 734 -13.95 -9.81 -49.04
CA SER A 734 -12.98 -9.54 -47.98
C SER A 734 -12.81 -10.75 -47.05
N MET A 735 -11.62 -10.90 -46.48
CA MET A 735 -11.28 -11.99 -45.57
C MET A 735 -11.49 -11.56 -44.11
N LEU A 736 -12.14 -12.41 -43.33
CA LEU A 736 -12.21 -12.35 -41.87
C LEU A 736 -11.16 -13.28 -41.29
N ILE A 737 -10.21 -12.73 -40.56
CA ILE A 737 -9.15 -13.50 -39.90
C ILE A 737 -9.33 -13.35 -38.41
N VAL A 738 -9.43 -14.48 -37.73
CA VAL A 738 -9.66 -14.56 -36.29
C VAL A 738 -8.42 -15.17 -35.64
N PHE A 739 -7.82 -14.44 -34.71
CA PHE A 739 -6.62 -14.82 -33.98
C PHE A 739 -6.98 -15.31 -32.57
N ASN A 740 -6.38 -16.44 -32.18
CA ASN A 740 -6.47 -17.03 -30.85
C ASN A 740 -5.14 -16.85 -30.11
N PRO A 741 -5.13 -16.06 -29.02
CA PRO A 741 -3.92 -15.78 -28.23
C PRO A 741 -3.64 -16.84 -27.15
N LEU A 742 -4.44 -17.89 -27.02
CA LEU A 742 -4.35 -18.91 -25.97
C LEU A 742 -3.79 -20.23 -26.51
N MET A 743 -3.10 -21.02 -25.68
CA MET A 743 -2.45 -22.28 -26.10
C MET A 743 -3.38 -23.49 -26.25
N HIS A 744 -4.70 -23.28 -26.27
CA HIS A 744 -5.72 -24.29 -26.55
C HIS A 744 -6.63 -23.81 -27.69
N SER A 745 -7.09 -24.75 -28.51
CA SER A 745 -8.09 -24.47 -29.55
C SER A 745 -9.45 -24.18 -28.91
N ARG A 746 -10.21 -23.26 -29.50
CA ARG A 746 -11.54 -22.90 -29.00
C ARG A 746 -12.48 -22.58 -30.15
N LYS A 747 -13.75 -22.90 -29.92
CA LYS A 747 -14.87 -22.52 -30.78
C LYS A 747 -15.75 -21.53 -30.02
N ASP A 748 -15.84 -20.31 -30.52
CA ASP A 748 -16.46 -19.21 -29.77
C ASP A 748 -17.13 -18.19 -30.69
N ALA A 749 -18.01 -17.37 -30.11
CA ALA A 749 -18.67 -16.26 -30.78
C ALA A 749 -17.71 -15.09 -30.95
N VAL A 750 -17.66 -14.54 -32.17
CA VAL A 750 -16.74 -13.46 -32.54
C VAL A 750 -17.52 -12.35 -33.22
N ILE A 751 -17.23 -11.11 -32.81
CA ILE A 751 -17.75 -9.90 -33.45
C ILE A 751 -16.61 -9.29 -34.26
N ALA A 752 -16.85 -9.07 -35.54
CA ALA A 752 -15.91 -8.40 -36.44
C ALA A 752 -16.53 -7.13 -37.04
N GLU A 753 -15.75 -6.06 -37.12
CA GLU A 753 -16.13 -4.87 -37.88
C GLU A 753 -15.96 -5.14 -39.39
N VAL A 754 -17.02 -4.96 -40.16
CA VAL A 754 -17.06 -5.20 -41.61
C VAL A 754 -17.60 -3.97 -42.33
N ARG A 755 -17.21 -3.80 -43.61
CA ARG A 755 -17.66 -2.68 -44.45
C ARG A 755 -18.75 -3.07 -45.46
N GLU A 756 -18.88 -4.36 -45.74
CA GLU A 756 -19.86 -4.87 -46.70
C GLU A 756 -21.26 -4.99 -46.07
N ASN A 757 -22.28 -4.70 -46.86
CA ASN A 757 -23.69 -4.88 -46.52
C ASN A 757 -24.23 -6.21 -47.06
N GLY A 758 -25.30 -6.73 -46.43
CA GLY A 758 -25.99 -7.92 -46.93
C GLY A 758 -25.23 -9.24 -46.73
N ILE A 759 -24.23 -9.26 -45.84
CA ILE A 759 -23.55 -10.48 -45.41
C ILE A 759 -24.55 -11.36 -44.66
N GLN A 760 -24.62 -12.65 -45.02
CA GLN A 760 -25.52 -13.63 -44.41
C GLN A 760 -24.81 -14.90 -43.95
N SER A 761 -23.56 -15.11 -44.37
CA SER A 761 -22.76 -16.25 -43.96
C SER A 761 -21.25 -15.97 -44.07
N VAL A 762 -20.49 -16.85 -43.43
CA VAL A 762 -19.03 -16.94 -43.52
C VAL A 762 -18.65 -18.31 -44.08
N THR A 763 -17.61 -18.40 -44.92
CA THR A 763 -17.15 -19.66 -45.53
C THR A 763 -15.64 -19.80 -45.46
N PHE A 764 -15.15 -21.02 -45.23
CA PHE A 764 -13.71 -21.32 -45.19
C PHE A 764 -13.18 -21.84 -46.53
N ASP A 765 -14.02 -22.48 -47.34
CA ASP A 765 -13.63 -23.19 -48.56
C ASP A 765 -14.47 -22.81 -49.80
N GLY A 766 -15.41 -21.86 -49.65
CA GLY A 766 -16.36 -21.46 -50.69
C GLY A 766 -17.49 -22.47 -50.96
N LYS A 767 -17.54 -23.58 -50.21
CA LYS A 767 -18.52 -24.67 -50.37
C LYS A 767 -19.44 -24.79 -49.16
N ILE A 768 -18.88 -24.72 -47.95
CA ILE A 768 -19.63 -24.78 -46.69
C ILE A 768 -19.81 -23.36 -46.15
N PHE A 769 -21.06 -22.98 -45.92
CA PHE A 769 -21.44 -21.66 -45.41
C PHE A 769 -21.95 -21.80 -43.97
N CYS A 770 -21.31 -21.10 -43.04
CA CYS A 770 -21.70 -20.98 -41.64
C CYS A 770 -22.58 -19.73 -41.46
N PRO A 771 -23.65 -19.78 -40.65
CA PRO A 771 -24.51 -18.62 -40.45
C PRO A 771 -23.74 -17.45 -39.82
N ALA A 772 -24.09 -16.24 -40.24
CA ALA A 772 -23.61 -15.00 -39.65
C ALA A 772 -24.81 -14.07 -39.39
N GLN A 773 -24.65 -13.19 -38.40
CA GLN A 773 -25.69 -12.31 -37.90
C GLN A 773 -25.17 -10.89 -37.78
N LEU A 774 -25.88 -9.92 -38.35
CA LEU A 774 -25.55 -8.51 -38.21
C LEU A 774 -26.13 -7.99 -36.87
N ILE A 775 -25.29 -7.41 -36.00
CA ILE A 775 -25.73 -6.88 -34.69
C ILE A 775 -26.12 -5.40 -34.80
N THR A 776 -25.29 -4.60 -35.45
CA THR A 776 -25.52 -3.17 -35.68
C THR A 776 -25.24 -2.81 -37.14
N ALA A 777 -26.05 -1.89 -37.68
CA ALA A 777 -25.91 -1.34 -39.03
C ALA A 777 -25.79 0.19 -38.91
N ASP A 778 -24.58 0.71 -38.98
CA ASP A 778 -24.30 2.14 -39.18
C ASP A 778 -23.84 2.36 -40.64
N GLU A 779 -24.09 3.54 -41.22
CA GLU A 779 -23.72 3.87 -42.60
C GLU A 779 -22.20 3.78 -42.86
N GLN A 780 -21.36 3.76 -41.81
CA GLN A 780 -19.90 3.68 -41.91
C GLN A 780 -19.26 2.39 -41.35
N LYS A 781 -19.93 1.64 -40.46
CA LYS A 781 -19.40 0.42 -39.83
C LYS A 781 -20.50 -0.58 -39.49
N ASN A 782 -20.36 -1.83 -39.95
CA ASN A 782 -21.24 -2.94 -39.61
C ASN A 782 -20.55 -3.89 -38.62
N GLN A 783 -21.28 -4.43 -37.63
CA GLN A 783 -20.76 -5.47 -36.74
C GLN A 783 -21.35 -6.83 -37.08
N LEU A 784 -20.50 -7.76 -37.53
CA LEU A 784 -20.88 -9.12 -37.91
C LEU A 784 -20.51 -10.11 -36.79
N LEU A 785 -21.52 -10.84 -36.31
CA LEU A 785 -21.40 -11.95 -35.37
C LEU A 785 -21.40 -13.30 -36.10
N PHE A 786 -20.44 -14.15 -35.76
CA PHE A 786 -20.39 -15.52 -36.24
C PHE A 786 -19.64 -16.41 -35.22
N ILE A 787 -19.74 -17.73 -35.38
CA ILE A 787 -18.96 -18.68 -34.58
C ILE A 787 -17.68 -19.04 -35.33
N ALA A 788 -16.53 -18.76 -34.72
CA ALA A 788 -15.22 -19.13 -35.25
C ALA A 788 -14.68 -20.36 -34.52
N ASP A 789 -14.05 -21.27 -35.26
CA ASP A 789 -13.29 -22.40 -34.71
C ASP A 789 -11.81 -22.14 -34.99
N VAL A 790 -11.06 -21.82 -33.93
CA VAL A 790 -9.71 -21.26 -34.05
C VAL A 790 -8.70 -22.18 -33.36
N PRO A 791 -7.61 -22.58 -34.06
CA PRO A 791 -6.60 -23.45 -33.47
C PRO A 791 -5.89 -22.78 -32.29
N SER A 792 -5.17 -23.57 -31.48
CA SER A 792 -4.37 -23.03 -30.38
C SER A 792 -3.31 -22.07 -30.90
N PHE A 793 -3.12 -20.95 -30.18
CA PHE A 793 -2.07 -19.96 -30.36
C PHE A 793 -1.79 -19.71 -31.84
N GLY A 794 -2.79 -19.18 -32.54
CA GLY A 794 -2.90 -19.31 -33.99
C GLY A 794 -4.02 -18.46 -34.59
N TYR A 795 -4.42 -18.77 -35.82
CA TYR A 795 -5.50 -18.07 -36.49
C TYR A 795 -6.32 -18.98 -37.42
N SER A 796 -7.53 -18.52 -37.73
CA SER A 796 -8.39 -19.07 -38.77
C SER A 796 -8.91 -17.94 -39.67
N ALA A 797 -8.69 -18.06 -40.97
CA ALA A 797 -9.19 -17.16 -41.99
C ALA A 797 -10.45 -17.72 -42.65
N SER A 798 -11.35 -16.83 -43.03
CA SER A 798 -12.62 -17.14 -43.66
C SER A 798 -13.06 -15.98 -44.56
N PHE A 799 -14.06 -16.19 -45.41
CA PHE A 799 -14.59 -15.19 -46.33
C PHE A 799 -16.04 -14.88 -46.01
N VAL A 800 -16.40 -13.60 -46.10
CA VAL A 800 -17.81 -13.17 -45.99
C VAL A 800 -18.57 -13.47 -47.27
N SER A 801 -19.87 -13.76 -47.13
CA SER A 801 -20.74 -14.13 -48.25
C SER A 801 -22.16 -13.62 -48.03
N GLY A 802 -22.77 -13.11 -49.11
CA GLY A 802 -24.21 -12.79 -49.16
C GLY A 802 -25.12 -14.01 -49.35
N ARG A 803 -24.56 -15.22 -49.52
CA ARG A 803 -25.35 -16.46 -49.62
C ARG A 803 -25.92 -16.85 -48.26
N LYS A 804 -27.12 -17.44 -48.23
CA LYS A 804 -27.69 -18.01 -47.01
C LYS A 804 -26.98 -19.30 -46.63
N ALA A 805 -26.60 -19.41 -45.37
CA ALA A 805 -26.23 -20.68 -44.75
C ALA A 805 -27.48 -21.49 -44.39
N SER A 806 -27.34 -22.82 -44.30
CA SER A 806 -28.36 -23.66 -43.68
C SER A 806 -28.38 -23.38 -42.18
N VAL A 807 -29.53 -22.98 -41.65
CA VAL A 807 -29.73 -22.75 -40.21
C VAL A 807 -30.58 -23.90 -39.67
N ASN A 808 -30.16 -24.52 -38.57
CA ASN A 808 -31.00 -25.48 -37.86
C ASN A 808 -32.11 -24.71 -37.13
N ALA A 809 -33.33 -24.78 -37.66
CA ALA A 809 -34.50 -24.19 -37.01
C ALA A 809 -34.68 -24.80 -35.61
N GLY A 810 -34.75 -23.95 -34.57
CA GLY A 810 -35.01 -24.36 -33.18
C GLY A 810 -33.79 -24.44 -32.25
N LEU A 811 -32.58 -24.09 -32.69
CA LEU A 811 -31.41 -23.98 -31.80
C LEU A 811 -31.51 -22.80 -30.82
N LEU A 812 -32.21 -21.74 -31.20
CA LEU A 812 -32.50 -20.60 -30.34
C LEU A 812 -34.00 -20.30 -30.42
N ARG A 813 -34.60 -20.06 -29.25
CA ARG A 813 -36.00 -19.68 -29.13
C ARG A 813 -36.15 -18.59 -28.09
N THR A 814 -36.91 -17.56 -28.44
CA THR A 814 -37.26 -16.46 -27.55
C THR A 814 -38.77 -16.24 -27.62
N ASP A 815 -39.47 -16.64 -26.57
CA ASP A 815 -40.91 -16.40 -26.41
C ASP A 815 -41.10 -15.12 -25.59
N GLN A 816 -42.03 -14.23 -25.96
CA GLN A 816 -42.25 -12.97 -25.25
C GLN A 816 -43.23 -13.08 -24.07
N LEU A 817 -44.09 -14.12 -24.05
CA LEU A 817 -45.15 -14.30 -23.04
C LEU A 817 -45.31 -15.80 -22.69
N PRO A 818 -44.77 -16.29 -21.56
CA PRO A 818 -43.83 -15.59 -20.67
C PRO A 818 -42.49 -15.30 -21.38
N MET A 819 -41.72 -14.31 -20.88
CA MET A 819 -40.39 -14.03 -21.43
C MET A 819 -39.46 -15.20 -21.14
N ARG A 820 -39.15 -15.97 -22.18
CA ARG A 820 -38.39 -17.22 -22.07
C ARG A 820 -37.38 -17.31 -23.19
N MET A 821 -36.13 -17.57 -22.83
CA MET A 821 -35.03 -17.82 -23.77
C MET A 821 -34.60 -19.29 -23.65
N GLU A 822 -34.39 -19.97 -24.76
CA GLU A 822 -34.00 -21.37 -24.78
C GLU A 822 -32.99 -21.64 -25.90
N ASN A 823 -31.95 -22.42 -25.59
CA ASN A 823 -31.09 -23.05 -26.58
C ASN A 823 -31.00 -24.58 -26.34
N GLU A 824 -30.07 -25.28 -26.98
CA GLU A 824 -29.85 -26.71 -26.77
C GLU A 824 -29.32 -27.06 -25.36
N HIS A 825 -28.77 -26.08 -24.63
CA HIS A 825 -28.10 -26.26 -23.35
C HIS A 825 -28.91 -25.74 -22.16
N PHE A 826 -29.62 -24.62 -22.33
CA PHE A 826 -30.23 -23.87 -21.23
C PHE A 826 -31.66 -23.44 -21.54
N ILE A 827 -32.45 -23.30 -20.47
CA ILE A 827 -33.73 -22.60 -20.45
C ILE A 827 -33.63 -21.48 -19.40
N ILE A 828 -33.93 -20.26 -19.81
CA ILE A 828 -33.97 -19.07 -18.96
C ILE A 828 -35.39 -18.51 -18.98
N GLU A 829 -35.98 -18.29 -17.80
CA GLU A 829 -37.25 -17.56 -17.65
C GLU A 829 -36.99 -16.23 -16.92
N ILE A 830 -37.55 -15.14 -17.44
CA ILE A 830 -37.38 -13.79 -16.91
C ILE A 830 -38.71 -13.29 -16.37
N ASP A 831 -38.70 -12.68 -15.18
CA ASP A 831 -39.90 -12.08 -14.60
C ASP A 831 -40.36 -10.86 -15.43
N GLY A 832 -41.55 -10.96 -16.02
CA GLY A 832 -42.13 -9.90 -16.87
C GLY A 832 -42.50 -8.60 -16.14
N LYS A 833 -42.49 -8.58 -14.79
CA LYS A 833 -42.82 -7.40 -13.98
C LYS A 833 -41.59 -6.80 -13.32
N GLN A 834 -40.70 -7.63 -12.78
CA GLN A 834 -39.55 -7.27 -11.95
C GLN A 834 -38.22 -7.36 -12.69
N GLY A 835 -38.17 -8.02 -13.85
CA GLY A 835 -37.03 -8.05 -14.76
C GLY A 835 -35.92 -9.04 -14.42
N GLY A 836 -35.86 -9.60 -13.21
CA GLY A 836 -34.82 -10.58 -12.86
C GLY A 836 -35.08 -11.98 -13.44
N ILE A 837 -34.01 -12.79 -13.55
CA ILE A 837 -34.12 -14.18 -14.01
C ILE A 837 -34.68 -15.04 -12.86
N THR A 838 -35.80 -15.71 -13.12
CA THR A 838 -36.54 -16.53 -12.14
C THR A 838 -36.15 -18.01 -12.21
N ARG A 839 -35.77 -18.49 -13.39
CA ARG A 839 -35.38 -19.89 -13.62
C ARG A 839 -34.19 -19.98 -14.54
N LEU A 840 -33.29 -20.89 -14.22
CA LEU A 840 -32.14 -21.25 -15.06
C LEU A 840 -31.96 -22.76 -15.00
N VAL A 841 -32.35 -23.44 -16.09
CA VAL A 841 -32.30 -24.90 -16.19
C VAL A 841 -31.23 -25.32 -17.18
N GLU A 842 -30.32 -26.19 -16.77
CA GLU A 842 -29.40 -26.92 -17.66
C GLU A 842 -30.09 -28.20 -18.17
N LYS A 843 -30.11 -28.37 -19.49
CA LYS A 843 -30.96 -29.36 -20.17
C LYS A 843 -30.38 -30.77 -20.17
N SER A 844 -29.05 -30.95 -20.23
CA SER A 844 -28.45 -32.27 -20.34
C SER A 844 -28.62 -33.11 -19.06
N GLY A 845 -28.53 -32.47 -17.89
CA GLY A 845 -28.78 -33.06 -16.59
C GLY A 845 -30.19 -32.81 -16.05
N ASN A 846 -31.01 -31.99 -16.72
CA ASN A 846 -32.32 -31.52 -16.24
C ASN A 846 -32.22 -30.88 -14.83
N LEU A 847 -31.28 -29.95 -14.69
CA LEU A 847 -30.89 -29.34 -13.42
C LEU A 847 -31.43 -27.91 -13.32
N GLU A 848 -32.28 -27.63 -12.34
CA GLU A 848 -32.60 -26.25 -11.94
C GLU A 848 -31.44 -25.72 -11.09
N LEU A 849 -30.87 -24.59 -11.47
CA LEU A 849 -29.66 -24.05 -10.83
C LEU A 849 -29.96 -23.00 -9.74
N LEU A 850 -31.14 -22.36 -9.79
CA LEU A 850 -31.49 -21.26 -8.89
C LEU A 850 -32.33 -21.72 -7.71
N ASN A 851 -32.14 -21.06 -6.56
CA ASN A 851 -32.94 -21.26 -5.37
C ASN A 851 -34.23 -20.41 -5.43
N PRO A 852 -35.43 -21.02 -5.45
CA PRO A 852 -36.68 -20.28 -5.53
C PRO A 852 -36.99 -19.53 -4.22
N GLY A 853 -37.28 -18.23 -4.32
CA GLY A 853 -38.02 -17.48 -3.29
C GLY A 853 -37.25 -16.49 -2.42
N ALA A 854 -35.95 -16.25 -2.65
CA ALA A 854 -35.19 -15.23 -1.90
C ALA A 854 -34.81 -14.00 -2.75
N HIS A 855 -34.21 -14.21 -3.92
CA HIS A 855 -33.77 -13.17 -4.87
C HIS A 855 -33.89 -13.68 -6.32
N LEU A 856 -33.78 -12.77 -7.28
CA LEU A 856 -33.69 -13.10 -8.71
C LEU A 856 -32.22 -13.03 -9.18
N LEU A 857 -31.84 -13.86 -10.16
CA LEU A 857 -30.49 -13.77 -10.72
C LEU A 857 -30.33 -12.45 -11.47
N GLY A 858 -29.25 -11.72 -11.12
CA GLY A 858 -28.95 -10.38 -11.61
C GLY A 858 -29.68 -9.25 -10.86
N GLU A 859 -30.47 -9.56 -9.83
CA GLU A 859 -31.11 -8.54 -9.00
C GLU A 859 -30.07 -7.59 -8.39
N LEU A 860 -30.36 -6.29 -8.41
CA LEU A 860 -29.53 -5.28 -7.75
C LEU A 860 -30.09 -5.02 -6.37
N VAL A 861 -29.29 -5.29 -5.33
CA VAL A 861 -29.72 -5.17 -3.94
C VAL A 861 -28.78 -4.24 -3.19
N SER A 862 -29.35 -3.24 -2.52
CA SER A 862 -28.67 -2.49 -1.48
C SER A 862 -29.00 -3.13 -0.14
N THR A 863 -28.02 -3.48 0.67
CA THR A 863 -28.26 -4.13 1.97
C THR A 863 -28.58 -3.15 3.11
N ASP A 864 -28.20 -1.88 2.96
CA ASP A 864 -28.36 -0.83 3.97
C ASP A 864 -29.69 -0.06 3.86
N SER A 865 -30.47 -0.34 2.82
CA SER A 865 -31.74 0.28 2.52
C SER A 865 -32.66 -0.80 1.94
N PRO A 866 -34.00 -0.74 2.11
CA PRO A 866 -34.92 -1.75 1.58
C PRO A 866 -35.07 -1.65 0.04
N VAL A 867 -33.96 -1.53 -0.66
CA VAL A 867 -33.86 -1.13 -2.06
C VAL A 867 -33.37 -2.31 -2.86
N SER A 868 -34.22 -2.73 -3.77
CA SER A 868 -33.95 -3.79 -4.72
C SER A 868 -34.57 -3.43 -6.06
N SER A 869 -33.89 -3.76 -7.16
CA SER A 869 -34.47 -3.63 -8.50
C SER A 869 -35.72 -4.49 -8.70
N SER A 870 -35.87 -5.60 -7.95
CA SER A 870 -37.05 -6.47 -8.03
C SER A 870 -38.32 -5.84 -7.42
N ARG A 871 -38.20 -4.71 -6.70
CA ARG A 871 -39.35 -3.99 -6.13
C ARG A 871 -39.98 -2.99 -7.10
N GLY A 872 -39.26 -2.60 -8.15
CA GLY A 872 -39.74 -1.68 -9.18
C GLY A 872 -40.21 -2.42 -10.44
N PRO A 873 -40.97 -1.75 -11.32
CA PRO A 873 -41.27 -2.31 -12.64
C PRO A 873 -40.01 -2.37 -13.50
N ALA A 874 -39.86 -3.44 -14.28
CA ALA A 874 -38.84 -3.58 -15.30
C ALA A 874 -39.47 -3.56 -16.70
N GLU A 875 -38.72 -3.03 -17.68
CA GLU A 875 -39.05 -3.09 -19.09
C GLU A 875 -38.17 -4.17 -19.76
N LEU A 876 -38.79 -5.07 -20.52
CA LEU A 876 -38.10 -6.11 -21.26
C LEU A 876 -38.10 -5.80 -22.76
N ARG A 877 -36.92 -5.87 -23.39
CA ARG A 877 -36.74 -5.66 -24.82
C ARG A 877 -35.99 -6.83 -25.44
N VAL A 878 -36.56 -7.45 -26.46
CA VAL A 878 -35.84 -8.43 -27.28
C VAL A 878 -34.96 -7.66 -28.26
N LEU A 879 -33.64 -7.69 -28.06
CA LEU A 879 -32.67 -7.00 -28.92
C LEU A 879 -32.33 -7.83 -30.16
N GLU A 880 -32.19 -9.14 -30.00
CA GLU A 880 -31.74 -10.04 -31.06
C GLU A 880 -32.52 -11.36 -31.03
N THR A 881 -32.96 -11.84 -32.20
CA THR A 881 -33.55 -13.18 -32.42
C THR A 881 -32.86 -13.90 -33.59
N GLY A 882 -31.57 -13.63 -33.77
CA GLY A 882 -30.83 -14.16 -34.90
C GLY A 882 -30.38 -15.62 -34.71
N PRO A 883 -29.81 -16.22 -35.77
CA PRO A 883 -29.49 -17.65 -35.81
C PRO A 883 -28.26 -18.04 -34.97
N ILE A 884 -27.45 -17.07 -34.54
CA ILE A 884 -26.21 -17.30 -33.78
C ILE A 884 -26.40 -16.92 -32.31
N ARG A 885 -27.10 -15.81 -32.05
CA ARG A 885 -27.31 -15.28 -30.70
C ARG A 885 -28.69 -14.66 -30.57
N THR A 886 -29.35 -14.93 -29.46
CA THR A 886 -30.49 -14.15 -29.00
C THR A 886 -30.10 -13.34 -27.77
N ALA A 887 -30.64 -12.13 -27.67
CA ALA A 887 -30.33 -11.17 -26.63
C ALA A 887 -31.63 -10.53 -26.12
N VAL A 888 -31.79 -10.50 -24.80
CA VAL A 888 -32.90 -9.80 -24.13
C VAL A 888 -32.31 -8.78 -23.16
N GLU A 889 -32.72 -7.53 -23.32
CA GLU A 889 -32.39 -6.43 -22.42
C GLU A 889 -33.49 -6.26 -21.38
N ILE A 890 -33.07 -6.17 -20.12
CA ILE A 890 -33.87 -5.88 -18.95
C ILE A 890 -33.47 -4.47 -18.50
N ILE A 891 -34.38 -3.52 -18.63
CA ILE A 891 -34.21 -2.15 -18.14
C ILE A 891 -34.92 -2.07 -16.79
N SER A 892 -34.15 -1.84 -15.75
CA SER A 892 -34.65 -1.72 -14.39
C SER A 892 -33.77 -0.74 -13.61
N GLY A 893 -33.94 -0.67 -12.30
CA GLY A 893 -33.00 0.08 -11.48
C GLY A 893 -33.48 0.18 -10.06
N THR A 894 -32.72 0.95 -9.30
CA THR A 894 -33.09 1.36 -7.95
C THR A 894 -33.43 2.84 -7.97
N PHE A 895 -33.83 3.39 -6.82
CA PHE A 895 -33.99 4.85 -6.68
C PHE A 895 -32.67 5.63 -6.87
N ALA A 896 -31.52 4.96 -6.71
CA ALA A 896 -30.19 5.59 -6.69
C ALA A 896 -29.38 5.37 -7.98
N CYS A 897 -29.71 4.36 -8.79
CA CYS A 897 -29.05 4.10 -10.07
C CYS A 897 -30.02 3.42 -11.05
N SER A 898 -29.84 3.70 -12.34
CA SER A 898 -30.53 2.97 -13.40
C SER A 898 -29.64 1.85 -13.93
N SER A 899 -30.25 0.80 -14.46
CA SER A 899 -29.54 -0.40 -14.93
C SER A 899 -30.11 -0.93 -16.24
N LYS A 900 -29.22 -1.41 -17.09
CA LYS A 900 -29.55 -2.20 -18.27
C LYS A 900 -28.79 -3.50 -18.22
N MET A 901 -29.50 -4.61 -18.03
CA MET A 901 -28.91 -5.94 -18.06
C MET A 901 -29.25 -6.60 -19.39
N THR A 902 -28.24 -7.06 -20.13
CA THR A 902 -28.45 -7.85 -21.34
C THR A 902 -28.06 -9.29 -21.08
N VAL A 903 -29.00 -10.21 -21.36
CA VAL A 903 -28.80 -11.66 -21.26
C VAL A 903 -28.60 -12.19 -22.68
N TYR A 904 -27.52 -12.94 -22.89
CA TYR A 904 -27.20 -13.55 -24.18
C TYR A 904 -27.22 -15.08 -24.12
N LEU A 905 -27.86 -15.70 -25.11
CA LEU A 905 -27.76 -17.12 -25.40
C LEU A 905 -27.25 -17.35 -26.83
N TYR A 906 -26.37 -18.33 -26.97
CA TYR A 906 -25.70 -18.65 -28.22
C TYR A 906 -26.12 -20.02 -28.75
N ALA A 907 -26.19 -20.15 -30.08
CA ALA A 907 -26.33 -21.44 -30.72
C ALA A 907 -24.98 -22.18 -30.72
N GLY A 908 -24.95 -23.43 -30.26
CA GLY A 908 -23.76 -24.29 -30.30
C GLY A 908 -22.72 -24.03 -29.22
N ILE A 909 -22.96 -23.09 -28.29
CA ILE A 909 -22.04 -22.75 -27.20
C ILE A 909 -22.79 -22.89 -25.87
N PRO A 910 -22.33 -23.73 -24.93
CA PRO A 910 -22.92 -23.89 -23.61
C PRO A 910 -22.50 -22.74 -22.68
N ARG A 911 -22.85 -21.50 -23.03
CA ARG A 911 -22.54 -20.30 -22.25
C ARG A 911 -23.72 -19.33 -22.20
N ILE A 912 -23.90 -18.70 -21.05
CA ILE A 912 -24.79 -17.57 -20.83
C ILE A 912 -23.93 -16.36 -20.51
N ASP A 913 -24.05 -15.28 -21.27
CA ASP A 913 -23.38 -14.01 -20.93
C ASP A 913 -24.40 -13.02 -20.36
N LEU A 914 -23.99 -12.31 -19.31
CA LEU A 914 -24.76 -11.31 -18.59
C LEU A 914 -23.96 -10.02 -18.53
N ASP A 915 -24.42 -8.98 -19.22
CA ASP A 915 -23.81 -7.65 -19.20
C ASP A 915 -24.73 -6.68 -18.46
N ILE A 916 -24.24 -6.04 -17.39
CA ILE A 916 -24.96 -4.99 -16.68
C ILE A 916 -24.25 -3.65 -16.91
N GLU A 917 -24.94 -2.70 -17.53
CA GLU A 917 -24.58 -1.28 -17.53
C GLU A 917 -25.33 -0.59 -16.38
N LEU A 918 -24.60 -0.04 -15.42
CA LEU A 918 -25.13 0.80 -14.35
C LEU A 918 -24.82 2.26 -14.61
N ASP A 919 -25.82 3.12 -14.44
CA ASP A 919 -25.64 4.57 -14.44
C ASP A 919 -25.88 5.10 -13.02
N TYR A 920 -24.80 5.49 -12.35
CA TYR A 920 -24.80 6.09 -11.02
C TYR A 920 -25.22 7.57 -11.02
N GLY A 921 -25.50 8.15 -12.19
CA GLY A 921 -25.79 9.57 -12.33
C GLY A 921 -24.56 10.43 -11.99
N LYS A 922 -24.81 11.58 -11.34
CA LYS A 922 -23.72 12.51 -10.99
C LYS A 922 -22.96 12.07 -9.73
N GLU A 923 -23.68 11.63 -8.70
CA GLU A 923 -23.12 11.17 -7.43
C GLU A 923 -24.09 10.18 -6.76
N ALA A 924 -23.78 8.89 -6.81
CA ALA A 924 -24.48 7.85 -6.05
C ALA A 924 -23.61 7.35 -4.90
N SER A 925 -24.23 7.04 -3.77
CA SER A 925 -23.56 6.47 -2.60
C SER A 925 -24.42 5.36 -2.02
N PHE A 926 -23.78 4.23 -1.68
CA PHE A 926 -24.46 3.03 -1.19
C PHE A 926 -23.78 2.56 0.09
N GLY A 927 -24.53 2.40 1.19
CA GLY A 927 -23.94 1.96 2.45
C GLY A 927 -23.10 3.04 3.15
N PHE A 928 -23.76 3.76 4.06
CA PHE A 928 -23.11 4.66 5.01
C PHE A 928 -23.49 4.23 6.42
N ARG A 929 -22.51 3.96 7.29
CA ARG A 929 -22.73 3.97 8.74
C ARG A 929 -21.98 5.13 9.36
N GLN A 930 -22.73 5.98 10.05
CA GLN A 930 -22.21 6.83 11.12
C GLN A 930 -21.96 5.93 12.34
N GLY A 931 -20.70 5.67 12.68
CA GLY A 931 -20.36 5.16 14.00
C GLY A 931 -19.18 4.18 14.04
N PRO A 932 -18.62 3.94 15.25
CA PRO A 932 -17.28 3.36 15.40
C PRO A 932 -17.04 1.95 14.95
N LYS A 933 -18.08 1.14 14.77
CA LYS A 933 -17.92 -0.30 14.53
C LYS A 933 -17.85 -0.58 13.04
N ILE A 934 -16.62 -0.82 12.54
CA ILE A 934 -16.41 -1.40 11.21
C ILE A 934 -16.46 -2.92 11.36
N THR A 935 -17.64 -3.51 11.30
CA THR A 935 -17.81 -4.94 11.00
C THR A 935 -17.67 -5.16 9.49
N PRO A 936 -17.24 -6.34 9.00
CA PRO A 936 -17.25 -6.67 7.58
C PRO A 936 -18.69 -7.01 7.12
N GLU A 937 -19.64 -6.20 7.54
CA GLU A 937 -21.03 -6.29 7.15
C GLU A 937 -21.11 -5.98 5.65
N LYS A 938 -21.79 -6.88 4.93
CA LYS A 938 -22.17 -6.71 3.54
C LYS A 938 -23.04 -5.46 3.43
N THR A 939 -22.43 -4.33 3.12
CA THR A 939 -22.98 -2.97 3.07
C THR A 939 -22.58 -2.38 1.71
N GLY A 940 -23.49 -1.76 0.98
CA GLY A 940 -23.29 -1.33 -0.41
C GLY A 940 -24.35 -1.86 -1.40
N LEU A 941 -24.04 -1.77 -2.69
CA LEU A 941 -24.82 -2.24 -3.83
C LEU A 941 -24.21 -3.53 -4.39
N PHE A 942 -25.05 -4.55 -4.59
CA PHE A 942 -24.64 -5.88 -5.02
C PHE A 942 -25.47 -6.38 -6.21
N ALA A 943 -24.84 -7.14 -7.11
CA ALA A 943 -25.55 -8.04 -8.02
C ALA A 943 -25.70 -9.42 -7.36
N VAL A 944 -26.92 -9.96 -7.37
CA VAL A 944 -27.28 -11.19 -6.65
C VAL A 944 -27.41 -12.39 -7.58
N PHE A 945 -26.77 -13.50 -7.19
CA PHE A 945 -26.76 -14.76 -7.93
C PHE A 945 -27.23 -15.89 -6.98
N PRO A 946 -28.55 -16.15 -6.90
CA PRO A 946 -29.15 -17.05 -5.91
C PRO A 946 -29.08 -18.51 -6.36
N PHE A 947 -27.88 -19.07 -6.47
CA PHE A 947 -27.72 -20.49 -6.81
C PHE A 947 -28.19 -21.41 -5.68
N LEU A 948 -28.39 -22.69 -6.02
CA LEU A 948 -28.51 -23.73 -5.00
C LEU A 948 -27.24 -23.81 -4.15
N SER A 949 -27.36 -24.21 -2.89
CA SER A 949 -26.20 -24.36 -2.00
C SER A 949 -25.21 -25.40 -2.54
N ALA A 950 -24.03 -24.92 -2.91
CA ALA A 950 -22.92 -25.76 -3.36
C ALA A 950 -22.25 -26.48 -2.18
N GLU A 951 -21.60 -27.61 -2.45
CA GLU A 951 -20.83 -28.35 -1.45
C GLU A 951 -19.50 -27.67 -1.15
N GLU A 952 -18.85 -27.18 -2.20
CA GLU A 952 -17.61 -26.43 -2.12
C GLU A 952 -17.63 -25.28 -3.13
N ILE A 953 -16.94 -24.19 -2.78
CA ILE A 953 -16.73 -23.05 -3.65
C ILE A 953 -15.23 -22.89 -3.84
N PHE A 954 -14.82 -22.79 -5.09
CA PHE A 954 -13.43 -22.52 -5.46
C PHE A 954 -13.30 -21.17 -6.15
N LEU A 955 -12.21 -20.47 -5.89
CA LEU A 955 -11.84 -19.22 -6.55
C LEU A 955 -10.47 -19.32 -7.23
N HIS A 956 -10.26 -18.44 -8.20
CA HIS A 956 -8.97 -18.25 -8.85
C HIS A 956 -8.20 -17.08 -8.22
N GLN A 957 -6.97 -17.34 -7.80
CA GLN A 957 -5.96 -16.33 -7.49
C GLN A 957 -4.67 -16.71 -8.23
N PRO A 958 -3.72 -15.79 -8.45
CA PRO A 958 -2.62 -16.01 -9.39
C PRO A 958 -1.92 -17.36 -9.22
N PHE A 959 -1.88 -18.12 -10.32
CA PHE A 959 -1.27 -19.45 -10.46
C PHE A 959 -1.89 -20.56 -9.61
N GLY A 960 -3.10 -20.39 -9.07
CA GLY A 960 -3.72 -21.44 -8.25
C GLY A 960 -5.23 -21.35 -8.11
N PHE A 961 -5.84 -22.48 -7.76
CA PHE A 961 -7.28 -22.59 -7.59
C PHE A 961 -7.58 -23.14 -6.20
N TYR A 962 -8.34 -22.37 -5.42
CA TYR A 962 -8.37 -22.56 -3.97
C TYR A 962 -9.80 -22.74 -3.46
N PRO A 963 -10.04 -23.70 -2.56
CA PRO A 963 -11.31 -23.79 -1.86
C PRO A 963 -11.45 -22.59 -0.92
N VAL A 964 -12.68 -22.15 -0.71
CA VAL A 964 -13.00 -20.95 0.07
C VAL A 964 -13.99 -21.30 1.17
N GLN A 965 -13.62 -20.97 2.40
CA GLN A 965 -14.47 -21.12 3.58
C GLN A 965 -14.90 -19.77 4.15
N ARG A 966 -14.07 -18.72 4.03
CA ARG A 966 -14.40 -17.39 4.54
C ARG A 966 -15.14 -16.55 3.49
N SER A 967 -15.98 -15.65 3.99
CA SER A 967 -16.76 -14.69 3.20
C SER A 967 -16.66 -13.32 3.89
N PRO A 968 -16.49 -12.21 3.16
CA PRO A 968 -16.25 -12.12 1.70
C PRO A 968 -14.88 -12.64 1.25
N ASN A 969 -14.66 -12.77 -0.05
CA ASN A 969 -13.36 -13.09 -0.65
C ASN A 969 -13.19 -12.43 -2.03
N VAL A 970 -11.99 -12.45 -2.60
CA VAL A 970 -11.67 -11.89 -3.92
C VAL A 970 -11.27 -12.98 -4.91
N THR A 971 -11.86 -12.97 -6.10
CA THR A 971 -11.43 -13.81 -7.23
C THR A 971 -10.85 -12.94 -8.33
N LEU A 972 -9.79 -13.45 -8.97
CA LEU A 972 -9.16 -12.82 -10.11
C LEU A 972 -10.12 -12.75 -11.31
N ASP A 973 -10.88 -13.81 -11.58
CA ASP A 973 -11.83 -13.86 -12.71
C ASP A 973 -12.90 -14.95 -12.63
N ILE A 974 -12.77 -15.99 -11.80
CA ILE A 974 -13.76 -17.08 -11.80
C ILE A 974 -14.09 -17.63 -10.41
N LEU A 975 -15.36 -17.98 -10.23
CA LEU A 975 -15.85 -18.84 -9.15
C LEU A 975 -16.36 -20.15 -9.73
N THR A 976 -16.04 -21.27 -9.08
CA THR A 976 -16.63 -22.58 -9.40
C THR A 976 -17.38 -23.11 -8.20
N LEU A 977 -18.69 -23.29 -8.38
CA LEU A 977 -19.58 -23.90 -7.41
C LEU A 977 -19.63 -25.40 -7.70
N VAL A 978 -19.20 -26.23 -6.76
CA VAL A 978 -19.11 -27.68 -6.93
C VAL A 978 -20.31 -28.35 -6.26
N TYR A 979 -21.00 -29.22 -7.01
CA TYR A 979 -22.10 -30.06 -6.55
C TYR A 979 -21.77 -31.53 -6.81
N ASN A 980 -22.56 -32.45 -6.23
CA ASN A 980 -22.38 -33.90 -6.38
C ASN A 980 -22.21 -34.41 -7.83
N THR A 981 -22.92 -33.82 -8.79
CA THR A 981 -22.99 -34.33 -10.17
C THR A 981 -22.43 -33.38 -11.21
N HIS A 982 -22.20 -32.13 -10.84
CA HIS A 982 -21.89 -31.05 -11.77
C HIS A 982 -21.21 -29.88 -11.06
N GLN A 983 -20.72 -28.94 -11.86
CA GLN A 983 -20.12 -27.70 -11.41
C GLN A 983 -20.73 -26.54 -12.18
N VAL A 984 -20.96 -25.42 -11.50
CA VAL A 984 -21.36 -24.15 -12.12
C VAL A 984 -20.15 -23.22 -12.11
N LEU A 985 -19.71 -22.80 -13.30
CA LEU A 985 -18.58 -21.91 -13.50
C LEU A 985 -19.10 -20.50 -13.78
N ILE A 986 -18.63 -19.53 -13.01
CA ILE A 986 -19.05 -18.12 -13.10
C ILE A 986 -17.80 -17.27 -13.31
N SER A 987 -17.53 -16.91 -14.56
CA SER A 987 -16.47 -15.96 -14.88
C SER A 987 -16.99 -14.53 -14.70
N GLN A 988 -16.19 -13.62 -14.16
CA GLN A 988 -16.50 -12.21 -13.94
C GLN A 988 -15.44 -11.32 -14.61
N SER A 989 -15.88 -10.16 -15.09
CA SER A 989 -15.02 -9.06 -15.52
C SER A 989 -15.53 -7.76 -14.90
N GLY A 990 -14.79 -7.25 -13.91
CA GLY A 990 -15.01 -5.93 -13.32
C GLY A 990 -15.50 -5.93 -11.87
N SER A 991 -15.75 -7.09 -11.26
CA SER A 991 -16.23 -7.20 -9.87
C SER A 991 -15.52 -8.33 -9.11
N PRO A 992 -14.25 -8.14 -8.70
CA PRO A 992 -13.45 -9.20 -8.08
C PRO A 992 -13.93 -9.60 -6.68
N LEU A 993 -14.58 -8.70 -5.94
CA LEU A 993 -15.03 -8.96 -4.57
C LEU A 993 -16.43 -9.58 -4.54
N PHE A 994 -16.59 -10.65 -3.77
CA PHE A 994 -17.87 -11.32 -3.59
C PHE A 994 -18.11 -11.80 -2.14
N TRP A 995 -19.38 -11.91 -1.78
CA TRP A 995 -19.84 -12.64 -0.59
C TRP A 995 -20.55 -13.90 -1.03
N HIS A 996 -20.43 -14.97 -0.24
CA HIS A 996 -21.26 -16.17 -0.38
C HIS A 996 -21.96 -16.46 0.95
N GLU A 997 -23.29 -16.64 0.90
CA GLU A 997 -24.13 -16.95 2.05
C GLU A 997 -25.36 -17.76 1.59
N ASN A 998 -25.64 -18.90 2.22
CA ASN A 998 -26.83 -19.74 1.96
C ASN A 998 -27.08 -20.06 0.46
N GLY A 999 -26.02 -20.38 -0.28
CA GLY A 999 -26.07 -20.66 -1.73
C GLY A 999 -26.15 -19.43 -2.63
N THR A 1000 -26.29 -18.23 -2.06
CA THR A 1000 -26.34 -16.98 -2.82
C THR A 1000 -24.96 -16.34 -2.90
N ILE A 1001 -24.54 -16.01 -4.12
CA ILE A 1001 -23.33 -15.22 -4.39
C ILE A 1001 -23.72 -13.75 -4.60
N TRP A 1002 -22.96 -12.84 -4.01
CA TRP A 1002 -23.20 -11.41 -4.05
C TRP A 1002 -21.95 -10.71 -4.55
N PHE A 1003 -21.97 -10.22 -5.78
CA PHE A 1003 -20.85 -9.46 -6.34
C PHE A 1003 -20.97 -7.99 -5.92
N GLY A 1004 -19.91 -7.45 -5.31
CA GLY A 1004 -19.88 -6.06 -4.86
C GLY A 1004 -19.70 -5.09 -6.03
N LEU A 1005 -20.65 -4.17 -6.22
CA LEU A 1005 -20.63 -3.21 -7.33
C LEU A 1005 -20.20 -1.81 -6.88
N ALA A 1006 -20.69 -1.35 -5.73
CA ALA A 1006 -20.34 -0.07 -5.14
C ALA A 1006 -20.58 -0.07 -3.62
N GLN A 1007 -19.80 0.70 -2.87
CA GLN A 1007 -19.94 0.86 -1.41
C GLN A 1007 -19.29 2.18 -0.98
N GLY A 1008 -19.97 2.89 -0.08
CA GLY A 1008 -19.50 4.03 0.68
C GLY A 1008 -18.91 5.17 -0.16
N GLN A 1009 -18.36 6.15 0.55
CA GLN A 1009 -17.53 7.19 -0.05
C GLN A 1009 -16.24 6.59 -0.64
N PRO A 1010 -15.71 7.13 -1.76
CA PRO A 1010 -16.22 8.31 -2.49
C PRO A 1010 -17.46 7.98 -3.33
N PRO A 1011 -18.34 8.97 -3.62
CA PRO A 1011 -19.50 8.75 -4.48
C PRO A 1011 -19.08 8.24 -5.85
N MET A 1012 -19.91 7.39 -6.43
CA MET A 1012 -19.74 6.91 -7.80
C MET A 1012 -20.49 7.82 -8.77
N SER A 1013 -19.90 8.04 -9.93
CA SER A 1013 -20.49 8.85 -11.00
C SER A 1013 -20.35 8.16 -12.34
N GLY A 1014 -21.27 8.47 -13.25
CA GLY A 1014 -21.24 8.00 -14.62
C GLY A 1014 -21.60 6.52 -14.77
N LYS A 1015 -21.24 5.99 -15.93
CA LYS A 1015 -21.61 4.65 -16.37
C LYS A 1015 -20.51 3.65 -16.11
N HIS A 1016 -20.88 2.49 -15.56
CA HIS A 1016 -19.97 1.39 -15.28
C HIS A 1016 -20.56 0.10 -15.86
N LYS A 1017 -19.69 -0.74 -16.42
CA LYS A 1017 -20.08 -2.03 -17.01
C LYS A 1017 -19.51 -3.18 -16.19
N PHE A 1018 -20.35 -4.16 -15.90
CA PHE A 1018 -19.99 -5.42 -15.27
C PHE A 1018 -20.45 -6.57 -16.15
N SER A 1019 -19.61 -7.58 -16.31
CA SER A 1019 -19.90 -8.73 -17.18
C SER A 1019 -19.67 -10.04 -16.45
N TRP A 1020 -20.59 -10.98 -16.62
CA TRP A 1020 -20.45 -12.36 -16.14
C TRP A 1020 -20.75 -13.36 -17.25
N ALA A 1021 -20.04 -14.49 -17.22
CA ALA A 1021 -20.31 -15.62 -18.08
C ALA A 1021 -20.53 -16.88 -17.24
N ILE A 1022 -21.60 -17.61 -17.51
CA ILE A 1022 -22.02 -18.79 -16.75
C ILE A 1022 -22.02 -20.01 -17.67
N THR A 1023 -21.44 -21.11 -17.19
CA THR A 1023 -21.55 -22.43 -17.82
C THR A 1023 -21.67 -23.54 -16.78
N VAL A 1024 -22.06 -24.72 -17.23
CA VAL A 1024 -22.20 -25.93 -16.39
C VAL A 1024 -21.31 -27.03 -16.96
N LYS A 1025 -20.58 -27.71 -16.08
CA LYS A 1025 -19.75 -28.86 -16.41
C LYS A 1025 -20.20 -30.08 -15.60
N ASN A 1026 -20.33 -31.22 -16.26
CA ASN A 1026 -20.71 -32.47 -15.60
C ASN A 1026 -19.49 -33.14 -14.95
N GLY A 1027 -19.68 -33.74 -13.78
CA GLY A 1027 -18.65 -34.48 -13.03
C GLY A 1027 -17.91 -33.67 -11.97
N ASN A 1028 -16.86 -34.30 -11.41
CA ASN A 1028 -16.04 -33.77 -10.32
C ASN A 1028 -15.18 -32.58 -10.75
N LEU A 1029 -14.72 -31.80 -9.76
CA LEU A 1029 -13.86 -30.62 -9.97
C LEU A 1029 -12.75 -30.86 -10.99
N ASN A 1030 -12.71 -30.02 -12.03
CA ASN A 1030 -11.63 -29.95 -12.99
C ASN A 1030 -11.13 -28.50 -13.07
N THR A 1031 -10.00 -28.24 -12.43
CA THR A 1031 -9.47 -26.89 -12.30
C THR A 1031 -9.07 -26.30 -13.64
N SER A 1032 -8.36 -27.03 -14.50
CA SER A 1032 -7.92 -26.50 -15.79
C SER A 1032 -9.12 -26.16 -16.68
N ASP A 1033 -10.23 -26.89 -16.61
CA ASP A 1033 -11.47 -26.52 -17.31
C ASP A 1033 -12.01 -25.17 -16.84
N SER A 1034 -12.06 -24.94 -15.51
CA SER A 1034 -12.47 -23.65 -14.93
C SER A 1034 -11.56 -22.50 -15.35
N LEU A 1035 -10.26 -22.67 -15.20
CA LEU A 1035 -9.29 -21.63 -15.54
C LEU A 1035 -9.24 -21.35 -17.05
N ARG A 1036 -9.39 -22.36 -17.92
CA ARG A 1036 -9.50 -22.14 -19.37
C ARG A 1036 -10.76 -21.37 -19.71
N PHE A 1037 -11.91 -21.72 -19.12
CA PHE A 1037 -13.14 -20.96 -19.33
C PHE A 1037 -12.93 -19.49 -18.94
N ALA A 1038 -12.31 -19.21 -17.80
CA ALA A 1038 -11.97 -17.83 -17.41
C ALA A 1038 -11.02 -17.15 -18.40
N GLN A 1039 -9.98 -17.84 -18.89
CA GLN A 1039 -9.07 -17.31 -19.91
C GLN A 1039 -9.80 -16.99 -21.22
N GLU A 1040 -10.71 -17.86 -21.67
CA GLU A 1040 -11.46 -17.68 -22.92
C GLU A 1040 -12.35 -16.43 -22.89
N ILE A 1041 -13.01 -16.19 -21.74
CA ILE A 1041 -13.89 -15.03 -21.53
C ILE A 1041 -13.10 -13.73 -21.41
N ASN A 1042 -12.03 -13.72 -20.61
CA ASN A 1042 -11.24 -12.51 -20.38
C ASN A 1042 -10.23 -12.21 -21.50
N ASN A 1043 -9.96 -13.18 -22.37
CA ASN A 1043 -9.12 -13.04 -23.56
C ASN A 1043 -9.95 -13.40 -24.81
N PRO A 1044 -10.87 -12.53 -25.29
CA PRO A 1044 -11.67 -12.76 -26.48
C PRO A 1044 -10.84 -12.92 -27.76
N LEU A 1045 -11.34 -13.69 -28.72
CA LEU A 1045 -10.71 -13.81 -30.04
C LEU A 1045 -10.62 -12.44 -30.73
N ALA A 1046 -9.47 -12.14 -31.33
CA ALA A 1046 -9.26 -10.89 -32.07
C ALA A 1046 -9.58 -11.10 -33.55
N ALA A 1047 -10.50 -10.31 -34.11
CA ALA A 1047 -10.89 -10.41 -35.52
C ALA A 1047 -10.40 -9.20 -36.32
N THR A 1048 -9.83 -9.45 -37.49
CA THR A 1048 -9.49 -8.42 -38.48
C THR A 1048 -10.17 -8.71 -39.81
N TYR A 1049 -10.50 -7.64 -40.53
CA TYR A 1049 -11.22 -7.67 -41.79
C TYR A 1049 -10.39 -6.96 -42.86
N LYS A 1050 -9.80 -7.72 -43.80
CA LYS A 1050 -8.91 -7.19 -44.84
C LYS A 1050 -8.98 -7.95 -46.16
N ASN A 1051 -8.62 -7.25 -47.23
CA ASN A 1051 -8.32 -7.85 -48.52
C ASN A 1051 -6.85 -8.31 -48.53
N THR A 1052 -6.60 -9.61 -48.45
CA THR A 1052 -5.24 -10.16 -48.56
C THR A 1052 -4.84 -10.35 -50.02
N THR A 1053 -3.60 -10.00 -50.37
CA THR A 1053 -3.05 -10.13 -51.74
C THR A 1053 -1.75 -10.92 -51.71
N GLY A 1054 -1.83 -12.26 -51.65
CA GLY A 1054 -0.73 -13.13 -52.06
C GLY A 1054 0.32 -13.50 -51.01
N GLY A 1055 -0.09 -13.80 -49.77
CA GLY A 1055 0.75 -14.53 -48.82
C GLY A 1055 0.96 -16.01 -49.18
N ASN A 1056 1.72 -16.76 -48.37
CA ASN A 1056 1.99 -18.19 -48.58
C ASN A 1056 1.59 -19.07 -47.39
N TRP A 1057 1.06 -18.50 -46.30
CA TRP A 1057 0.60 -19.26 -45.16
C TRP A 1057 -0.80 -19.82 -45.39
N GLN A 1058 -1.06 -20.99 -44.81
CA GLN A 1058 -2.37 -21.63 -44.87
C GLN A 1058 -3.45 -20.76 -44.18
N MET A 1059 -4.70 -20.91 -44.61
CA MET A 1059 -5.84 -20.18 -44.02
C MET A 1059 -6.09 -20.52 -42.55
N CYS A 1060 -5.63 -21.67 -42.07
CA CYS A 1060 -5.72 -22.06 -40.67
C CYS A 1060 -4.34 -22.52 -40.21
N ARG A 1061 -3.82 -21.94 -39.13
CA ARG A 1061 -2.48 -22.25 -38.63
C ARG A 1061 -2.41 -22.12 -37.12
N SER A 1062 -1.71 -23.06 -36.49
CA SER A 1062 -1.30 -22.98 -35.09
C SER A 1062 0.20 -22.70 -35.00
N PHE A 1063 0.64 -21.83 -34.11
CA PHE A 1063 2.05 -21.57 -33.87
C PHE A 1063 2.62 -22.40 -32.73
N ILE A 1064 1.83 -22.62 -31.68
CA ILE A 1064 2.18 -23.45 -30.52
C ILE A 1064 0.97 -24.31 -30.13
N ARG A 1065 1.21 -25.60 -29.91
CA ARG A 1065 0.23 -26.58 -29.44
C ARG A 1065 0.74 -27.27 -28.19
N SER A 1066 -0.15 -27.37 -27.22
CA SER A 1066 0.02 -28.22 -26.06
C SER A 1066 -0.42 -29.65 -26.37
N SER A 1067 0.22 -30.64 -25.73
CA SER A 1067 -0.25 -32.03 -25.79
C SER A 1067 -1.26 -32.37 -24.69
N THR A 1068 -1.46 -31.46 -23.74
CA THR A 1068 -2.32 -31.63 -22.58
C THR A 1068 -3.20 -30.40 -22.39
N ASN A 1069 -4.31 -30.58 -21.69
CA ASN A 1069 -5.16 -29.46 -21.29
C ASN A 1069 -4.81 -28.93 -19.88
N GLN A 1070 -3.88 -29.59 -19.20
CA GLN A 1070 -3.48 -29.31 -17.80
C GLN A 1070 -2.52 -28.13 -17.67
N THR A 1071 -2.03 -27.56 -18.78
CA THR A 1071 -1.08 -26.44 -18.76
C THR A 1071 -1.70 -25.19 -19.37
N LEU A 1072 -1.49 -24.05 -18.71
CA LEU A 1072 -2.04 -22.75 -19.11
C LEU A 1072 -0.94 -21.76 -19.44
N LEU A 1073 -1.08 -21.08 -20.59
CA LEU A 1073 -0.15 -20.05 -21.05
C LEU A 1073 -0.35 -18.79 -20.22
N THR A 1074 0.75 -18.21 -19.72
CA THR A 1074 0.74 -16.86 -19.14
C THR A 1074 1.38 -15.85 -20.09
N ALA A 1075 2.52 -16.20 -20.71
CA ALA A 1075 3.24 -15.25 -21.57
C ALA A 1075 4.02 -15.89 -22.72
N PHE A 1076 4.14 -15.13 -23.81
CA PHE A 1076 5.08 -15.36 -24.90
C PHE A 1076 5.57 -14.00 -25.42
N TYR A 1077 6.86 -13.71 -25.31
CA TYR A 1077 7.43 -12.41 -25.67
C TYR A 1077 8.90 -12.51 -26.10
N GLN A 1078 9.40 -11.44 -26.74
CA GLN A 1078 10.81 -11.28 -27.09
C GLN A 1078 11.58 -10.66 -25.92
N SER A 1079 12.77 -11.18 -25.62
CA SER A 1079 13.73 -10.57 -24.70
C SER A 1079 15.12 -10.51 -25.33
N GLY A 1080 15.49 -9.33 -25.85
CA GLY A 1080 16.68 -9.14 -26.67
C GLY A 1080 16.67 -10.06 -27.90
N CYS A 1081 17.68 -10.93 -28.04
CA CYS A 1081 17.74 -11.92 -29.12
C CYS A 1081 17.01 -13.24 -28.80
N ASN A 1082 16.40 -13.35 -27.62
CA ASN A 1082 15.74 -14.57 -27.16
C ASN A 1082 14.21 -14.42 -27.16
N PHE A 1083 13.52 -15.54 -27.04
CA PHE A 1083 12.06 -15.63 -26.92
C PHE A 1083 11.70 -16.42 -25.67
N ILE A 1084 10.82 -15.84 -24.85
CA ILE A 1084 10.41 -16.40 -23.58
C ILE A 1084 9.00 -16.97 -23.72
N LEU A 1085 8.80 -18.22 -23.28
CA LEU A 1085 7.50 -18.88 -23.19
C LEU A 1085 7.26 -19.30 -21.75
N ARG A 1086 6.11 -18.92 -21.18
CA ARG A 1086 5.77 -19.20 -19.78
C ARG A 1086 4.38 -19.80 -19.65
N PHE A 1087 4.29 -20.88 -18.90
CA PHE A 1087 3.04 -21.59 -18.59
C PHE A 1087 3.13 -22.25 -17.22
N PHE A 1088 1.99 -22.68 -16.68
CA PHE A 1088 1.93 -23.40 -15.41
C PHE A 1088 0.98 -24.60 -15.47
N GLU A 1089 1.20 -25.57 -14.59
CA GLU A 1089 0.29 -26.71 -14.38
C GLU A 1089 -0.90 -26.30 -13.51
N ALA A 1090 -2.11 -26.60 -13.96
CA ALA A 1090 -3.35 -26.03 -13.42
C ALA A 1090 -4.25 -27.01 -12.66
N ASP A 1091 -4.04 -28.33 -12.75
CA ASP A 1091 -4.88 -29.34 -12.08
C ASP A 1091 -4.34 -29.79 -10.71
N GLY A 1092 -3.15 -29.32 -10.32
CA GLY A 1092 -2.47 -29.78 -9.12
C GLY A 1092 -2.01 -31.24 -9.20
N LYS A 1093 -1.73 -31.71 -10.42
CA LYS A 1093 -1.34 -33.10 -10.70
C LYS A 1093 -0.07 -33.15 -11.52
N PHE A 1094 0.63 -34.27 -11.46
CA PHE A 1094 1.76 -34.50 -12.36
C PHE A 1094 1.23 -34.61 -13.80
N CYS A 1095 1.77 -33.79 -14.70
CA CYS A 1095 1.41 -33.84 -16.10
C CYS A 1095 2.63 -34.02 -17.01
N ARG A 1096 2.41 -34.69 -18.14
CA ARG A 1096 3.42 -34.88 -19.18
C ARG A 1096 3.05 -33.96 -20.33
N GLU A 1097 3.91 -32.99 -20.60
CA GLU A 1097 3.67 -31.99 -21.63
C GLU A 1097 4.67 -32.09 -22.79
N LYS A 1098 4.16 -31.98 -24.01
CA LYS A 1098 4.92 -31.94 -25.25
C LYS A 1098 4.47 -30.72 -26.04
N LEU A 1099 5.34 -29.72 -26.09
CA LEU A 1099 5.11 -28.53 -26.91
C LEU A 1099 5.43 -28.86 -28.38
N ILE A 1100 4.46 -28.64 -29.25
CA ILE A 1100 4.62 -28.72 -30.70
C ILE A 1100 4.57 -27.28 -31.22
N SER A 1101 5.69 -26.81 -31.77
CA SER A 1101 5.80 -25.43 -32.25
C SER A 1101 6.20 -25.40 -33.72
N ASP A 1102 5.46 -24.60 -34.48
CA ASP A 1102 5.74 -24.28 -35.89
C ASP A 1102 6.49 -22.94 -36.02
N LEU A 1103 6.99 -22.40 -34.89
CA LEU A 1103 7.81 -21.20 -34.85
C LEU A 1103 9.26 -21.53 -35.25
N PRO A 1104 9.98 -20.58 -35.88
CA PRO A 1104 11.39 -20.72 -36.21
C PRO A 1104 12.27 -20.53 -34.97
N VAL A 1105 11.96 -21.23 -33.88
CA VAL A 1105 12.71 -21.21 -32.62
C VAL A 1105 13.37 -22.57 -32.41
N SER A 1106 14.65 -22.60 -32.05
CA SER A 1106 15.38 -23.81 -31.62
C SER A 1106 15.77 -23.75 -30.16
N ASP A 1107 16.15 -24.92 -29.64
CA ASP A 1107 16.90 -25.06 -28.39
C ASP A 1107 16.20 -24.43 -27.19
N TRP A 1108 14.92 -24.75 -26.97
CA TRP A 1108 14.20 -24.34 -25.76
C TRP A 1108 14.92 -24.84 -24.49
N GLN A 1109 15.40 -23.90 -23.67
CA GLN A 1109 16.07 -24.15 -22.40
C GLN A 1109 15.19 -23.71 -21.23
N GLU A 1110 15.09 -24.53 -20.18
CA GLU A 1110 14.41 -24.13 -18.95
C GLU A 1110 15.27 -23.12 -18.19
N ILE A 1111 14.65 -21.99 -17.88
CA ILE A 1111 15.22 -20.91 -17.08
C ILE A 1111 14.38 -20.69 -15.82
N SER A 1112 14.98 -20.11 -14.78
CA SER A 1112 14.23 -19.48 -13.69
C SER A 1112 13.55 -18.20 -14.14
N LEU A 1113 12.61 -17.69 -13.33
CA LEU A 1113 11.93 -16.42 -13.59
C LEU A 1113 12.92 -15.23 -13.69
N ASP A 1114 14.08 -15.29 -13.02
CA ASP A 1114 15.18 -14.31 -13.14
C ASP A 1114 16.15 -14.55 -14.31
N GLY A 1115 15.88 -15.53 -15.18
CA GLY A 1115 16.67 -15.80 -16.38
C GLY A 1115 17.86 -16.75 -16.22
N LYS A 1116 18.14 -17.27 -15.01
CA LYS A 1116 19.24 -18.24 -14.83
C LYS A 1116 18.89 -19.59 -15.46
N LYS A 1117 19.85 -20.17 -16.19
CA LYS A 1117 19.70 -21.49 -16.82
C LYS A 1117 19.58 -22.58 -15.75
N LYS A 1118 18.56 -23.43 -15.87
CA LYS A 1118 18.37 -24.60 -15.00
C LYS A 1118 18.88 -25.88 -15.66
N LYS A 1119 18.25 -26.28 -16.77
CA LYS A 1119 18.52 -27.53 -17.47
C LYS A 1119 18.12 -27.42 -18.93
N GLU A 1120 18.82 -28.16 -19.81
CA GLU A 1120 18.34 -28.35 -21.18
C GLU A 1120 17.05 -29.15 -21.19
N THR A 1121 16.07 -28.65 -21.94
CA THR A 1121 14.73 -29.21 -21.96
C THR A 1121 14.59 -30.10 -23.20
N LYS A 1122 14.10 -31.33 -22.99
CA LYS A 1122 13.64 -32.17 -24.10
C LYS A 1122 12.27 -31.66 -24.58
N ASN A 1123 11.90 -31.94 -25.82
CA ASN A 1123 10.54 -31.64 -26.34
C ASN A 1123 9.39 -32.21 -25.50
N ILE A 1124 9.65 -33.15 -24.58
CA ILE A 1124 8.69 -33.72 -23.65
C ILE A 1124 9.16 -33.45 -22.22
N MET A 1125 8.34 -32.75 -21.44
CA MET A 1125 8.58 -32.33 -20.07
C MET A 1125 7.66 -33.09 -19.11
N GLN A 1126 8.18 -33.41 -17.93
CA GLN A 1126 7.36 -33.77 -16.78
C GLN A 1126 7.22 -32.54 -15.91
N ILE A 1127 5.99 -32.16 -15.60
CA ILE A 1127 5.67 -30.97 -14.82
C ILE A 1127 5.02 -31.42 -13.52
N GLU A 1128 5.55 -30.91 -12.42
CA GLU A 1128 5.03 -31.15 -11.07
C GLU A 1128 3.75 -30.34 -10.84
N PRO A 1129 2.89 -30.76 -9.89
CA PRO A 1129 1.72 -30.01 -9.47
C PRO A 1129 1.99 -28.52 -9.27
N TRP A 1130 1.17 -27.65 -9.88
CA TRP A 1130 1.22 -26.19 -9.75
C TRP A 1130 2.54 -25.53 -10.16
N LYS A 1131 3.42 -26.26 -10.88
CA LYS A 1131 4.74 -25.73 -11.25
C LYS A 1131 4.62 -24.70 -12.36
N ILE A 1132 5.31 -23.57 -12.18
CA ILE A 1132 5.53 -22.55 -13.20
C ILE A 1132 6.77 -22.97 -14.00
N LYS A 1133 6.64 -22.97 -15.33
CA LYS A 1133 7.73 -23.30 -16.25
C LYS A 1133 7.98 -22.12 -17.18
N THR A 1134 9.25 -21.75 -17.29
CA THR A 1134 9.73 -20.70 -18.19
C THR A 1134 10.79 -21.27 -19.11
N LEU A 1135 10.54 -21.15 -20.41
CA LEU A 1135 11.43 -21.63 -21.46
C LEU A 1135 11.98 -20.42 -22.22
N CYS A 1136 13.26 -20.49 -22.56
CA CYS A 1136 13.96 -19.51 -23.38
C CYS A 1136 14.44 -20.19 -24.65
N GLY A 1137 14.14 -19.62 -25.82
CA GLY A 1137 14.58 -20.12 -27.12
C GLY A 1137 15.19 -19.01 -27.99
N GLN A 1138 15.89 -19.41 -29.04
CA GLN A 1138 16.52 -18.50 -30.00
C GLN A 1138 16.03 -18.76 -31.42
N ILE A 1139 16.15 -17.77 -32.30
CA ILE A 1139 15.79 -17.91 -33.71
C ILE A 1139 16.67 -18.99 -34.36
N LYS A 1140 16.04 -19.92 -35.08
CA LYS A 1140 16.73 -20.88 -35.96
C LYS A 1140 17.42 -20.11 -37.08
N GLN A 1141 18.76 -20.16 -37.10
CA GLN A 1141 19.57 -19.65 -38.21
C GLN A 1141 19.29 -20.38 -39.52
#